data_AF-A0AAW1TFW7-F1
#
_entry.id   AF-A0AAW1TFW7-F1
#
_cell.length_a   1.000
_cell.length_b   1.000
_cell.length_c   1.000
_cell.angle_alpha   90.00
_cell.angle_beta   90.00
_cell.angle_gamma   90.00
#
_symmetry.space_group_name_H-M   'P 1'
#
loop_
_entity.id
_entity.type
_entity.pdbx_description
1 polymer ?
#
loop_
_entity_poly.entity_id
_entity_poly.type
_entity_poly.pdbx_seq_one_letter_code
_entity_poly.pdbx_strand_id
1 'polypeptide(L)'
;MRCLVRSGELLIRRTPLRVSVAPFLRYIHSSATSRRVYRSAAASLLRATMSSPEVEHLKTEQKADVQRADLGDSWKSDPDKPWYHIMPRQGWLNDPNGPIFYKGRCHVFFQHVQGGSAWDWKIIWAHVSSADLVHWRHEPMALQPTKGGLDGQGCWSGNTMLDENGVPTILYTAVRQRGHAECGALPPQIMDLGLEMIEAQCCAQARPDDDNLVEWTKRDEAAIAHPPSGRPLTGFRDPFIIQKGAQGKPWRLIIGSGTKADGGTILLYESAVPTHGWELKGELTRGRSRPIGDHDLGVMWECPFFVPLQPHTAGGAGAASSQGQQDQYVLCVSPYPHHLKDRPTNTCLYWTGAMDAEGHFSLEQASGPHLLDLGDVVYAPTVCRDLSGRQIMWTWLQELRKGGAFDYAGCIGIPRILTLRSDGRIHQAPVPEVLQLSSGSPCTIRDVQVSPGQPHRITGARAPSAHLQLSLKPGHGCRAAGIVLRPWLLAGSQDGSTPTAAVLLVDWANSRLEMVYPSDIDKTSLTFPVTADTRRTGGSIALDADGSIQLSIFADHSIVEVFTAAGDALATRVYRGSDQDQQARTGDVKEGLKCPRFDPDPQICRRLCGRHIWALAELLLASAHVAPSFLLVRRATGLQLTWLARFTWLERRRRRR
;
A
#
# COMPACT_ATOMS: atom_id res chain seq x y z
N MET A 1 58.91 -15.86 1.03
CA MET A 1 60.08 -16.58 1.58
C MET A 1 60.22 -16.21 3.06
N ARG A 2 60.52 -17.23 3.88
CA ARG A 2 60.70 -17.26 5.35
C ARG A 2 59.43 -17.19 6.22
N CYS A 3 59.07 -18.40 6.65
CA CYS A 3 58.19 -18.77 7.74
C CYS A 3 58.89 -18.55 9.09
N LEU A 4 58.16 -18.10 10.10
CA LEU A 4 58.46 -18.33 11.51
C LEU A 4 57.14 -18.30 12.29
N VAL A 5 56.71 -19.49 12.72
CA VAL A 5 55.62 -19.70 13.68
C VAL A 5 56.19 -19.53 15.08
N ARG A 6 55.53 -18.75 15.93
CA ARG A 6 55.53 -18.96 17.39
C ARG A 6 54.25 -18.41 18.02
N SER A 7 53.72 -19.25 18.91
CA SER A 7 52.55 -19.17 19.78
C SER A 7 52.47 -17.93 20.66
N GLY A 8 51.24 -17.52 21.00
CA GLY A 8 50.96 -16.66 22.16
C GLY A 8 49.64 -15.89 21.99
N GLU A 9 48.64 -16.28 22.78
CA GLU A 9 47.35 -15.60 22.89
C GLU A 9 47.49 -14.10 23.17
N LEU A 10 46.67 -13.26 22.54
CA LEU A 10 46.39 -11.93 23.06
C LEU A 10 44.98 -11.45 22.68
N LEU A 11 44.23 -11.09 23.73
CA LEU A 11 42.98 -10.34 23.73
C LEU A 11 43.01 -9.16 22.75
N ILE A 12 41.99 -9.01 21.89
CA ILE A 12 41.77 -7.78 21.12
C ILE A 12 40.39 -7.20 21.43
N ARG A 13 40.38 -6.16 22.26
CA ARG A 13 39.35 -5.12 22.28
C ARG A 13 39.30 -4.47 20.90
N ARG A 14 38.13 -4.45 20.26
CA ARG A 14 37.91 -3.72 19.00
C ARG A 14 37.47 -2.29 19.28
N THR A 15 38.39 -1.35 19.11
CA THR A 15 38.09 0.04 18.80
C THR A 15 38.11 0.20 17.28
N PRO A 16 37.09 0.77 16.61
CA PRO A 16 37.15 0.96 15.16
C PRO A 16 37.97 2.20 14.79
N LEU A 17 39.02 1.97 13.99
CA LEU A 17 39.74 3.01 13.25
C LEU A 17 38.81 3.66 12.22
N ARG A 18 38.64 4.99 12.27
CA ARG A 18 38.10 5.79 11.17
C ARG A 18 39.21 6.00 10.13
N VAL A 19 38.98 5.55 8.90
CA VAL A 19 39.74 6.00 7.73
C VAL A 19 38.83 6.86 6.86
N SER A 20 39.12 8.16 6.85
CA SER A 20 38.54 9.15 5.96
C SER A 20 39.28 9.12 4.63
N VAL A 21 38.56 8.98 3.52
CA VAL A 21 39.10 9.27 2.18
C VAL A 21 38.01 10.00 1.37
N ALA A 22 38.15 11.31 1.30
CA ALA A 22 37.75 12.15 0.18
C ALA A 22 38.82 13.26 0.06
N PRO A 23 39.07 13.89 -1.11
CA PRO A 23 38.22 13.93 -2.31
C PRO A 23 38.96 13.67 -3.63
N PHE A 24 38.31 13.12 -4.65
CA PHE A 24 38.63 13.40 -6.07
C PHE A 24 37.53 12.84 -6.98
N LEU A 25 36.56 13.67 -7.39
CA LEU A 25 35.80 13.44 -8.63
C LEU A 25 35.40 14.77 -9.25
N ARG A 26 36.20 15.20 -10.23
CA ARG A 26 35.73 16.07 -11.32
C ARG A 26 35.05 15.17 -12.37
N TYR A 27 33.91 15.64 -12.88
CA TYR A 27 33.35 15.40 -14.21
C TYR A 27 33.31 13.95 -14.74
N ILE A 28 32.11 13.33 -14.82
CA ILE A 28 31.70 12.48 -15.96
C ILE A 28 30.18 12.56 -16.16
N HIS A 29 29.76 13.02 -17.34
CA HIS A 29 28.42 12.85 -17.92
C HIS A 29 28.28 11.46 -18.57
N SER A 30 27.04 10.95 -18.56
CA SER A 30 26.45 9.90 -19.40
C SER A 30 27.28 8.64 -19.75
N SER A 31 26.86 7.47 -19.22
CA SER A 31 26.81 6.19 -19.95
C SER A 31 26.38 5.02 -19.05
N ALA A 32 26.10 3.87 -19.69
CA ALA A 32 25.48 2.63 -19.19
C ALA A 32 26.06 1.96 -17.92
N THR A 33 27.08 2.55 -17.30
CA THR A 33 27.77 2.04 -16.11
C THR A 33 26.89 2.13 -14.85
N SER A 34 25.96 3.09 -14.78
CA SER A 34 25.02 3.26 -13.64
C SER A 34 24.05 2.08 -13.46
N ARG A 35 23.74 1.32 -14.52
CA ARG A 35 22.84 0.16 -14.47
C ARG A 35 23.46 -1.07 -13.79
N ARG A 36 24.79 -1.20 -13.80
CA ARG A 36 25.50 -2.32 -13.12
C ARG A 36 25.66 -2.06 -11.63
N VAL A 37 25.87 -0.81 -11.24
CA VAL A 37 25.98 -0.40 -9.83
C VAL A 37 24.65 -0.62 -9.10
N TYR A 38 23.50 -0.37 -9.75
CA TYR A 38 22.17 -0.62 -9.16
C TYR A 38 21.92 -2.10 -8.81
N ARG A 39 22.34 -3.03 -9.67
CA ARG A 39 22.21 -4.48 -9.42
C ARG A 39 23.19 -5.01 -8.37
N SER A 40 24.40 -4.44 -8.32
CA SER A 40 25.44 -4.84 -7.38
C SER A 40 25.18 -4.28 -5.97
N ALA A 41 24.70 -3.03 -5.87
CA ALA A 41 24.41 -2.38 -4.59
C ALA A 41 23.17 -2.96 -3.93
N ALA A 42 22.09 -3.22 -4.69
CA ALA A 42 20.90 -3.90 -4.16
C ALA A 42 21.20 -5.32 -3.68
N ALA A 43 22.00 -6.10 -4.44
CA ALA A 43 22.41 -7.45 -4.05
C ALA A 43 23.41 -7.49 -2.88
N SER A 44 24.24 -6.46 -2.73
CA SER A 44 25.21 -6.36 -1.63
C SER A 44 24.57 -5.80 -0.35
N LEU A 45 23.60 -4.88 -0.46
CA LEU A 45 22.74 -4.49 0.67
C LEU A 45 21.93 -5.70 1.16
N LEU A 46 21.31 -6.48 0.25
CA LEU A 46 20.59 -7.72 0.58
C LEU A 46 21.44 -8.73 1.37
N ARG A 47 22.76 -8.78 1.15
CA ARG A 47 23.67 -9.68 1.90
C ARG A 47 24.17 -9.09 3.22
N ALA A 48 24.32 -7.76 3.30
CA ALA A 48 24.88 -7.10 4.47
C ALA A 48 23.84 -6.82 5.58
N THR A 49 22.57 -6.60 5.25
CA THR A 49 21.52 -6.29 6.24
C THR A 49 20.80 -7.51 6.84
N MET A 50 21.07 -8.74 6.37
CA MET A 50 20.25 -9.91 6.71
C MET A 50 21.02 -11.15 7.25
N SER A 51 22.28 -11.03 7.64
CA SER A 51 23.16 -12.19 7.91
C SER A 51 23.37 -12.53 9.39
N SER A 52 22.36 -12.35 10.26
CA SER A 52 22.41 -13.03 11.56
C SER A 52 22.01 -14.51 11.38
N PRO A 53 22.74 -15.47 11.98
CA PRO A 53 22.38 -16.89 11.93
C PRO A 53 20.96 -17.18 12.41
N GLU A 54 20.46 -16.41 13.39
CA GLU A 54 19.11 -16.51 13.93
C GLU A 54 18.03 -16.12 12.91
N VAL A 55 18.25 -15.04 12.15
CA VAL A 55 17.31 -14.59 11.11
C VAL A 55 17.26 -15.57 9.95
N GLU A 56 18.39 -16.16 9.56
CA GLU A 56 18.42 -17.21 8.52
C GLU A 56 17.77 -18.54 8.98
N HIS A 57 17.89 -18.87 10.27
CA HIS A 57 17.20 -20.03 10.86
C HIS A 57 15.67 -19.85 10.83
N LEU A 58 15.16 -18.71 11.31
CA LEU A 58 13.73 -18.37 11.30
C LEU A 58 13.13 -18.34 9.88
N LYS A 59 13.88 -17.83 8.89
CA LYS A 59 13.47 -17.88 7.47
C LYS A 59 13.32 -19.31 6.95
N THR A 60 14.16 -20.23 7.41
CA THR A 60 14.17 -21.63 6.95
C THR A 60 13.00 -22.41 7.54
N GLU A 61 12.68 -22.20 8.82
CA GLU A 61 11.50 -22.78 9.47
C GLU A 61 10.19 -22.24 8.85
N GLN A 62 10.10 -20.92 8.61
CA GLN A 62 8.90 -20.31 8.02
C GLN A 62 8.67 -20.74 6.56
N LYS A 63 9.74 -20.99 5.79
CA LYS A 63 9.63 -21.56 4.43
C LYS A 63 9.11 -23.00 4.42
N ALA A 64 9.26 -23.74 5.52
CA ALA A 64 8.75 -25.10 5.65
C ALA A 64 7.25 -25.14 5.98
N ASP A 65 6.75 -24.17 6.77
CA ASP A 65 5.37 -24.16 7.27
C ASP A 65 4.34 -23.44 6.40
N VAL A 66 4.70 -22.38 5.67
CA VAL A 66 3.68 -21.43 5.18
C VAL A 66 3.36 -21.60 3.69
N GLN A 67 2.04 -21.60 3.40
CA GLN A 67 1.31 -21.25 2.17
C GLN A 67 0.64 -22.39 1.35
N ARG A 68 0.68 -23.67 1.74
CA ARG A 68 -0.14 -24.70 1.03
C ARG A 68 -1.10 -25.49 1.93
N ALA A 69 -0.75 -25.66 3.21
CA ALA A 69 -1.62 -26.36 4.15
C ALA A 69 -2.87 -25.55 4.55
N ASP A 70 -2.88 -24.24 4.31
CA ASP A 70 -3.71 -23.30 5.07
C ASP A 70 -4.77 -22.51 4.28
N LEU A 71 -4.73 -22.54 2.95
CA LEU A 71 -5.75 -21.90 2.09
C LEU A 71 -6.85 -22.87 1.63
N GLY A 72 -6.76 -24.14 2.03
CA GLY A 72 -7.69 -25.20 1.60
C GLY A 72 -7.91 -25.23 0.08
N ASP A 73 -9.08 -25.72 -0.31
CA ASP A 73 -9.55 -25.74 -1.69
C ASP A 73 -10.26 -24.43 -2.10
N SER A 74 -10.22 -23.34 -1.31
CA SER A 74 -11.03 -22.12 -1.56
C SER A 74 -10.69 -21.39 -2.87
N TRP A 75 -9.50 -21.62 -3.45
CA TRP A 75 -9.16 -21.10 -4.78
C TRP A 75 -10.02 -21.75 -5.88
N LYS A 76 -10.63 -22.91 -5.61
CA LYS A 76 -11.58 -23.56 -6.52
C LYS A 76 -12.89 -22.77 -6.63
N SER A 77 -13.26 -21.98 -5.61
CA SER A 77 -14.51 -21.20 -5.60
C SER A 77 -14.35 -19.76 -6.08
N ASP A 78 -13.17 -19.14 -5.92
CA ASP A 78 -12.88 -17.82 -6.48
C ASP A 78 -11.54 -17.80 -7.22
N PRO A 79 -11.55 -17.72 -8.56
CA PRO A 79 -10.31 -17.67 -9.31
C PRO A 79 -9.61 -16.29 -9.18
N ASP A 80 -10.32 -15.24 -8.75
CA ASP A 80 -9.83 -13.86 -8.57
C ASP A 80 -9.20 -13.61 -7.19
N LYS A 81 -9.18 -14.64 -6.34
CA LYS A 81 -8.56 -14.61 -5.01
C LYS A 81 -7.06 -14.33 -5.11
N PRO A 82 -6.56 -13.21 -4.55
CA PRO A 82 -5.13 -12.90 -4.48
C PRO A 82 -4.31 -14.04 -3.86
N TRP A 83 -3.03 -14.09 -4.18
CA TRP A 83 -2.18 -15.20 -3.76
C TRP A 83 -1.10 -14.78 -2.75
N TYR A 84 -0.47 -13.63 -2.93
CA TYR A 84 0.67 -13.22 -2.09
C TYR A 84 0.40 -11.97 -1.24
N HIS A 85 -0.71 -11.27 -1.46
CA HIS A 85 -1.17 -10.23 -0.54
C HIS A 85 -1.69 -10.85 0.76
N ILE A 86 -1.53 -10.12 1.88
CA ILE A 86 -2.12 -10.57 3.15
C ILE A 86 -3.63 -10.48 3.02
N MET A 87 -4.32 -11.55 3.37
CA MET A 87 -5.77 -11.67 3.30
C MET A 87 -6.30 -12.39 4.51
N PRO A 88 -7.58 -12.19 4.88
CA PRO A 88 -8.20 -13.07 5.85
C PRO A 88 -8.36 -14.46 5.21
N ARG A 89 -8.27 -15.52 6.02
CA ARG A 89 -8.53 -16.90 5.53
C ARG A 89 -9.96 -17.02 4.99
N GLN A 90 -10.88 -16.43 5.76
CA GLN A 90 -12.29 -16.22 5.49
C GLN A 90 -12.68 -14.92 6.21
N GLY A 91 -13.70 -14.21 5.74
CA GLY A 91 -14.32 -13.06 6.38
C GLY A 91 -13.86 -11.72 5.82
N TRP A 92 -14.25 -10.63 6.49
CA TRP A 92 -13.90 -9.26 6.10
C TRP A 92 -12.56 -8.85 6.71
N LEU A 93 -11.71 -8.20 5.93
CA LEU A 93 -10.49 -7.52 6.37
C LEU A 93 -10.54 -6.06 5.93
N ASN A 94 -10.20 -5.16 6.85
CA ASN A 94 -9.92 -3.77 6.53
C ASN A 94 -8.59 -3.29 7.12
N ASP A 95 -8.61 -2.28 7.97
CA ASP A 95 -7.47 -1.46 8.32
C ASP A 95 -6.28 -2.30 8.83
N PRO A 96 -5.06 -2.15 8.26
CA PRO A 96 -3.85 -2.62 8.93
C PRO A 96 -3.66 -1.87 10.24
N ASN A 97 -3.32 -2.59 11.30
CA ASN A 97 -3.19 -2.07 12.64
C ASN A 97 -1.83 -2.42 13.25
N GLY A 98 -1.27 -1.44 13.95
CA GLY A 98 -0.04 -1.56 14.75
C GLY A 98 1.05 -2.49 14.21
N PRO A 99 1.59 -2.29 12.99
CA PRO A 99 2.75 -3.04 12.56
C PRO A 99 3.93 -2.81 13.51
N ILE A 100 4.60 -3.87 13.93
CA ILE A 100 5.75 -3.80 14.85
C ILE A 100 6.81 -4.84 14.50
N PHE A 101 8.07 -4.44 14.58
CA PHE A 101 9.20 -5.37 14.53
C PHE A 101 9.58 -5.78 15.95
N TYR A 102 9.39 -7.06 16.27
CA TYR A 102 9.66 -7.62 17.58
C TYR A 102 10.33 -8.98 17.40
N LYS A 103 11.42 -9.23 18.15
CA LYS A 103 12.10 -10.52 18.22
C LYS A 103 12.38 -11.17 16.85
N GLY A 104 12.88 -10.35 15.91
CA GLY A 104 13.27 -10.80 14.57
C GLY A 104 12.12 -10.99 13.58
N ARG A 105 10.89 -10.66 13.96
CA ARG A 105 9.69 -10.79 13.11
C ARG A 105 8.97 -9.45 12.98
N CYS A 106 8.35 -9.23 11.83
CA CYS A 106 7.35 -8.19 11.62
C CYS A 106 5.98 -8.78 11.96
N HIS A 107 5.26 -8.15 12.89
CA HIS A 107 3.89 -8.48 13.22
C HIS A 107 3.00 -7.39 12.65
N VAL A 108 1.93 -7.78 11.95
CA VAL A 108 0.92 -6.89 11.42
C VAL A 108 -0.43 -7.39 11.91
N PHE A 109 -1.20 -6.50 12.52
CA PHE A 109 -2.58 -6.77 12.90
C PHE A 109 -3.51 -6.14 11.88
N PHE A 110 -4.77 -6.54 11.86
CA PHE A 110 -5.77 -5.88 11.03
C PHE A 110 -7.16 -6.11 11.59
N GLN A 111 -8.05 -5.14 11.34
CA GLN A 111 -9.47 -5.29 11.61
C GLN A 111 -10.04 -6.47 10.82
N HIS A 112 -10.81 -7.32 11.50
CA HIS A 112 -11.36 -8.53 10.93
C HIS A 112 -12.78 -8.83 11.45
N VAL A 113 -13.68 -9.26 10.55
CA VAL A 113 -14.96 -9.87 10.91
C VAL A 113 -14.92 -11.37 10.58
N GLN A 114 -15.14 -12.20 11.60
CA GLN A 114 -15.20 -13.65 11.42
C GLN A 114 -16.52 -14.08 10.76
N GLY A 115 -16.47 -15.09 9.88
CA GLY A 115 -17.65 -15.77 9.35
C GLY A 115 -18.52 -14.97 8.35
N GLY A 116 -18.24 -13.68 8.14
CA GLY A 116 -18.91 -12.82 7.16
C GLY A 116 -17.93 -11.97 6.37
N SER A 117 -18.11 -11.88 5.06
CA SER A 117 -17.28 -11.06 4.15
C SER A 117 -17.87 -9.65 3.94
N ALA A 118 -18.56 -9.14 4.93
CA ALA A 118 -19.13 -7.80 4.98
C ALA A 118 -18.74 -7.17 6.32
N TRP A 119 -18.63 -5.85 6.35
CA TRP A 119 -18.35 -5.14 7.60
C TRP A 119 -19.47 -5.37 8.62
N ASP A 120 -19.08 -5.55 9.88
CA ASP A 120 -19.95 -5.72 11.05
C ASP A 120 -19.27 -5.01 12.24
N TRP A 121 -20.06 -4.60 13.23
CA TRP A 121 -19.60 -3.97 14.45
C TRP A 121 -18.55 -4.79 15.20
N LYS A 122 -18.72 -6.12 15.24
CA LYS A 122 -17.89 -7.09 16.00
C LYS A 122 -16.48 -7.29 15.42
N ILE A 123 -15.80 -6.19 15.15
CA ILE A 123 -14.42 -6.14 14.71
C ILE A 123 -13.51 -6.71 15.79
N ILE A 124 -12.62 -7.59 15.36
CA ILE A 124 -11.49 -8.12 16.12
C ILE A 124 -10.17 -7.63 15.48
N TRP A 125 -9.05 -7.80 16.18
CA TRP A 125 -7.72 -7.72 15.55
C TRP A 125 -7.23 -9.12 15.23
N ALA A 126 -7.25 -9.48 13.94
CA ALA A 126 -6.52 -10.64 13.45
C ALA A 126 -5.02 -10.31 13.31
N HIS A 127 -4.18 -11.35 13.24
CA HIS A 127 -2.74 -11.22 13.37
C HIS A 127 -2.01 -12.07 12.33
N VAL A 128 -1.01 -11.47 11.67
CA VAL A 128 -0.02 -12.18 10.88
C VAL A 128 1.39 -11.78 11.27
N SER A 129 2.36 -12.68 11.10
CA SER A 129 3.78 -12.39 11.32
C SER A 129 4.68 -12.87 10.18
N SER A 130 5.79 -12.17 9.93
CA SER A 130 6.75 -12.50 8.87
C SER A 130 8.19 -12.19 9.27
N ALA A 131 9.11 -13.10 8.95
CA ALA A 131 10.55 -12.86 9.06
C ALA A 131 11.14 -12.12 7.84
N ASP A 132 10.38 -11.96 6.75
CA ASP A 132 10.89 -11.43 5.48
C ASP A 132 9.94 -10.47 4.75
N LEU A 133 8.85 -10.03 5.39
CA LEU A 133 7.82 -9.13 4.85
C LEU A 133 7.04 -9.70 3.66
N VAL A 134 7.17 -11.00 3.38
CA VAL A 134 6.62 -11.63 2.18
C VAL A 134 5.88 -12.90 2.49
N HIS A 135 6.48 -13.79 3.28
CA HIS A 135 5.83 -15.00 3.74
C HIS A 135 5.21 -14.72 5.10
N TRP A 136 3.88 -14.72 5.14
CA TRP A 136 3.09 -14.35 6.32
C TRP A 136 2.48 -15.59 6.96
N ARG A 137 2.75 -15.81 8.25
CA ARG A 137 2.08 -16.82 9.07
C ARG A 137 0.89 -16.16 9.75
N HIS A 138 -0.30 -16.75 9.64
CA HIS A 138 -1.43 -16.35 10.47
C HIS A 138 -1.21 -16.84 11.90
N GLU A 139 -1.38 -15.94 12.84
CA GLU A 139 -1.28 -16.20 14.26
C GLU A 139 -2.68 -16.21 14.90
N PRO A 140 -2.81 -16.65 16.15
CA PRO A 140 -4.01 -16.41 16.95
C PRO A 140 -4.41 -14.93 16.96
N MET A 141 -5.72 -14.68 17.07
CA MET A 141 -6.27 -13.32 17.06
C MET A 141 -5.80 -12.55 18.30
N ALA A 142 -5.34 -11.32 18.11
CA ALA A 142 -4.72 -10.52 19.16
C ALA A 142 -5.76 -9.89 20.11
N LEU A 143 -6.83 -9.31 19.56
CA LEU A 143 -7.89 -8.66 20.34
C LEU A 143 -9.27 -9.14 19.87
N GLN A 144 -10.16 -9.45 20.81
CA GLN A 144 -11.55 -9.81 20.55
C GLN A 144 -12.48 -9.08 21.52
N PRO A 145 -13.68 -8.59 21.13
CA PRO A 145 -14.60 -7.90 22.03
C PRO A 145 -14.83 -8.60 23.36
N THR A 146 -14.74 -7.85 24.46
CA THR A 146 -14.97 -8.36 25.82
C THR A 146 -16.43 -8.15 26.18
N LYS A 147 -17.18 -9.22 26.42
CA LYS A 147 -18.60 -9.13 26.79
C LYS A 147 -18.81 -8.19 27.99
N GLY A 148 -19.67 -7.19 27.84
CA GLY A 148 -19.91 -6.13 28.85
C GLY A 148 -18.73 -5.19 29.14
N GLY A 149 -17.60 -5.33 28.44
CA GLY A 149 -16.43 -4.47 28.58
C GLY A 149 -16.50 -3.20 27.71
N LEU A 150 -15.47 -2.37 27.80
CA LEU A 150 -15.35 -1.12 27.04
C LEU A 150 -15.27 -1.32 25.52
N ASP A 151 -14.90 -2.52 25.08
CA ASP A 151 -14.80 -2.91 23.67
C ASP A 151 -15.84 -3.98 23.28
N GLY A 152 -16.90 -4.14 24.08
CA GLY A 152 -17.84 -5.25 23.94
C GLY A 152 -18.62 -5.30 22.63
N GLN A 153 -18.58 -4.22 21.82
CA GLN A 153 -19.14 -4.23 20.48
C GLN A 153 -18.09 -4.13 19.38
N GLY A 154 -16.81 -3.87 19.67
CA GLY A 154 -15.75 -3.85 18.67
C GLY A 154 -14.39 -3.40 19.20
N CYS A 155 -13.32 -4.00 18.67
CA CYS A 155 -11.93 -3.55 18.84
C CYS A 155 -11.46 -2.86 17.55
N TRP A 156 -11.66 -1.55 17.42
CA TRP A 156 -11.31 -0.77 16.23
C TRP A 156 -9.81 -0.44 16.17
N SER A 157 -9.42 0.33 15.16
CA SER A 157 -8.04 0.57 14.75
C SER A 157 -7.19 1.24 15.83
N GLY A 158 -5.87 1.15 15.65
CA GLY A 158 -4.90 1.61 16.63
C GLY A 158 -3.46 1.27 16.26
N ASN A 159 -2.59 1.39 17.25
CA ASN A 159 -1.15 1.34 17.07
C ASN A 159 -0.46 0.50 18.15
N THR A 160 0.74 0.03 17.85
CA THR A 160 1.59 -0.75 18.75
C THR A 160 2.88 0.00 19.06
N MET A 161 3.40 -0.21 20.26
CA MET A 161 4.67 0.34 20.71
C MET A 161 5.38 -0.67 21.62
N LEU A 162 6.65 -0.40 21.90
CA LEU A 162 7.33 -1.03 23.04
C LEU A 162 7.25 -0.05 24.19
N ASP A 163 6.77 -0.47 25.36
CA ASP A 163 6.79 0.37 26.55
C ASP A 163 8.22 0.54 27.11
N GLU A 164 8.34 1.20 28.25
CA GLU A 164 9.62 1.52 28.89
C GLU A 164 10.41 0.27 29.32
N ASN A 165 9.73 -0.85 29.51
CA ASN A 165 10.33 -2.14 29.84
C ASN A 165 10.56 -3.00 28.59
N GLY A 166 10.30 -2.48 27.40
CA GLY A 166 10.42 -3.20 26.14
C GLY A 166 9.27 -4.16 25.87
N VAL A 167 8.14 -4.07 26.60
CA VAL A 167 6.97 -4.93 26.41
C VAL A 167 6.10 -4.37 25.28
N PRO A 168 5.79 -5.16 24.24
CA PRO A 168 4.84 -4.78 23.20
C PRO A 168 3.47 -4.42 23.80
N THR A 169 2.99 -3.23 23.47
CA THR A 169 1.76 -2.65 24.01
C THR A 169 0.93 -2.12 22.84
N ILE A 170 -0.35 -2.50 22.79
CA ILE A 170 -1.35 -1.98 21.86
C ILE A 170 -2.12 -0.85 22.54
N LEU A 171 -2.32 0.25 21.82
CA LEU A 171 -3.42 1.18 22.04
C LEU A 171 -4.41 1.05 20.89
N TYR A 172 -5.69 0.93 21.19
CA TYR A 172 -6.75 0.72 20.21
C TYR A 172 -8.02 1.45 20.62
N THR A 173 -8.88 1.74 19.64
CA THR A 173 -10.20 2.26 19.92
C THR A 173 -11.15 1.13 20.30
N ALA A 174 -11.64 1.17 21.52
CA ALA A 174 -12.69 0.31 22.03
C ALA A 174 -14.06 0.91 21.72
N VAL A 175 -14.98 0.09 21.23
CA VAL A 175 -16.32 0.53 20.82
C VAL A 175 -17.41 -0.16 21.62
N ARG A 176 -18.33 0.68 22.10
CA ARG A 176 -19.65 0.28 22.58
C ARG A 176 -20.72 0.88 21.69
N GLN A 177 -21.79 0.15 21.44
CA GLN A 177 -22.90 0.64 20.62
C GLN A 177 -24.01 1.17 21.54
N ARG A 178 -24.42 2.42 21.34
CA ARG A 178 -25.52 3.04 22.07
C ARG A 178 -26.81 2.24 21.85
N GLY A 179 -27.52 1.95 22.94
CA GLY A 179 -28.75 1.16 22.89
C GLY A 179 -28.52 -0.36 22.86
N HIS A 180 -27.28 -0.84 22.77
CA HIS A 180 -26.99 -2.27 22.98
C HIS A 180 -27.23 -2.64 24.45
N ALA A 181 -27.77 -3.83 24.72
CA ALA A 181 -28.12 -4.28 26.08
C ALA A 181 -26.91 -4.27 27.05
N GLU A 182 -25.71 -4.47 26.50
CA GLU A 182 -24.45 -4.52 27.24
C GLU A 182 -23.60 -3.26 27.03
N CYS A 183 -24.20 -2.15 26.58
CA CYS A 183 -23.50 -0.88 26.36
C CYS A 183 -22.92 -0.30 27.67
N GLY A 184 -23.49 -0.62 28.82
CA GLY A 184 -23.08 -0.04 30.10
C GLY A 184 -23.39 1.46 30.20
N ALA A 185 -22.65 2.18 31.06
CA ALA A 185 -22.89 3.59 31.31
C ALA A 185 -22.48 4.49 30.13
N LEU A 186 -23.36 5.42 29.74
CA LEU A 186 -23.04 6.44 28.74
C LEU A 186 -21.99 7.43 29.27
N PRO A 187 -21.19 8.07 28.39
CA PRO A 187 -20.28 9.14 28.80
C PRO A 187 -21.03 10.29 29.49
N PRO A 188 -20.36 11.07 30.35
CA PRO A 188 -20.91 12.33 30.85
C PRO A 188 -21.35 13.23 29.69
N GLN A 189 -22.48 13.93 29.82
CA GLN A 189 -23.10 14.69 28.72
C GLN A 189 -22.13 15.67 28.02
N ILE A 190 -21.23 16.32 28.77
CA ILE A 190 -20.25 17.27 28.24
C ILE A 190 -19.12 16.60 27.42
N MET A 191 -18.97 15.28 27.54
CA MET A 191 -18.01 14.44 26.82
C MET A 191 -18.71 13.43 25.88
N ASP A 192 -20.04 13.46 25.80
CA ASP A 192 -20.79 12.57 24.91
C ASP A 192 -20.92 13.20 23.53
N LEU A 193 -20.40 12.53 22.50
CA LEU A 193 -20.53 12.98 21.11
C LEU A 193 -21.94 12.78 20.55
N GLY A 194 -22.78 11.98 21.23
CA GLY A 194 -24.13 11.65 20.80
C GLY A 194 -24.18 10.74 19.57
N LEU A 195 -23.06 10.09 19.24
CA LEU A 195 -22.96 9.15 18.12
C LEU A 195 -23.52 7.77 18.50
N GLU A 196 -23.78 6.94 17.48
CA GLU A 196 -24.18 5.54 17.66
C GLU A 196 -23.08 4.74 18.35
N MET A 197 -21.83 4.98 17.97
CA MET A 197 -20.65 4.44 18.63
C MET A 197 -20.22 5.32 19.81
N ILE A 198 -19.82 4.67 20.90
CA ILE A 198 -19.13 5.29 22.02
C ILE A 198 -17.70 4.80 21.96
N GLU A 199 -16.78 5.71 21.68
CA GLU A 199 -15.37 5.43 21.43
C GLU A 199 -14.53 5.80 22.66
N ALA A 200 -13.68 4.88 23.10
CA ALA A 200 -12.67 5.08 24.14
C ALA A 200 -11.34 4.48 23.69
N GLN A 201 -10.22 4.97 24.21
CA GLN A 201 -8.91 4.41 23.87
C GLN A 201 -8.49 3.43 24.96
N CYS A 202 -8.37 2.15 24.60
CA CYS A 202 -7.99 1.07 25.51
C CYS A 202 -6.57 0.57 25.23
N CYS A 203 -6.05 -0.20 26.17
CA CYS A 203 -4.68 -0.69 26.15
C CYS A 203 -4.64 -2.20 26.36
N ALA A 204 -3.75 -2.90 25.64
CA ALA A 204 -3.41 -4.29 25.89
C ALA A 204 -1.89 -4.48 25.86
N GLN A 205 -1.36 -5.32 26.75
CA GLN A 205 0.07 -5.62 26.82
C GLN A 205 0.30 -7.09 26.47
N ALA A 206 1.31 -7.36 25.65
CA ALA A 206 1.73 -8.73 25.36
C ALA A 206 2.24 -9.39 26.65
N ARG A 207 2.09 -10.71 26.76
CA ARG A 207 2.70 -11.42 27.89
C ARG A 207 4.22 -11.31 27.84
N PRO A 208 4.88 -11.12 29.01
CA PRO A 208 6.32 -11.30 29.10
C PRO A 208 6.70 -12.68 28.54
N ASP A 209 7.79 -12.74 27.78
CA ASP A 209 8.35 -13.96 27.15
C ASP A 209 7.56 -14.53 25.95
N ASP A 210 6.53 -13.85 25.46
CA ASP A 210 5.88 -14.21 24.19
C ASP A 210 6.55 -13.53 22.99
N ASP A 211 7.55 -14.20 22.42
CA ASP A 211 8.25 -13.71 21.22
C ASP A 211 7.37 -13.68 19.96
N ASN A 212 6.21 -14.37 19.95
CA ASN A 212 5.31 -14.42 18.79
C ASN A 212 4.11 -13.47 18.89
N LEU A 213 3.87 -12.84 20.04
CA LEU A 213 2.78 -11.89 20.28
C LEU A 213 1.38 -12.47 20.08
N VAL A 214 1.18 -13.70 20.54
CA VAL A 214 -0.07 -14.44 20.44
C VAL A 214 -0.96 -14.29 21.68
N GLU A 215 -0.41 -13.86 22.82
CA GLU A 215 -1.16 -13.63 24.06
C GLU A 215 -1.10 -12.16 24.53
N TRP A 216 -2.28 -11.57 24.72
CA TRP A 216 -2.47 -10.17 25.12
C TRP A 216 -3.36 -10.04 26.35
N THR A 217 -2.91 -9.27 27.33
CA THR A 217 -3.70 -8.90 28.51
C THR A 217 -4.25 -7.49 28.33
N LYS A 218 -5.57 -7.37 28.21
CA LYS A 218 -6.25 -6.07 28.18
C LYS A 218 -6.31 -5.46 29.57
N ARG A 219 -6.21 -4.14 29.64
CA ARG A 219 -6.49 -3.40 30.87
C ARG A 219 -7.99 -3.19 31.02
N ASP A 220 -8.47 -3.30 32.26
CA ASP A 220 -9.88 -3.04 32.59
C ASP A 220 -10.26 -1.55 32.42
N GLU A 221 -9.30 -0.67 32.69
CA GLU A 221 -9.45 0.77 32.53
C GLU A 221 -8.98 1.25 31.16
N ALA A 222 -9.73 2.18 30.57
CA ALA A 222 -9.31 2.88 29.36
C ALA A 222 -8.04 3.71 29.62
N ALA A 223 -7.14 3.74 28.64
CA ALA A 223 -6.04 4.70 28.61
C ALA A 223 -6.55 6.14 28.45
N ILE A 224 -7.62 6.33 27.66
CA ILE A 224 -8.37 7.58 27.53
C ILE A 224 -9.87 7.24 27.44
N ALA A 225 -10.61 7.48 28.51
CA ALA A 225 -12.01 7.03 28.62
C ALA A 225 -12.98 7.79 27.72
N HIS A 226 -12.71 9.08 27.47
CA HIS A 226 -13.66 9.99 26.84
C HIS A 226 -12.96 10.98 25.91
N PRO A 227 -13.66 11.48 24.87
CA PRO A 227 -13.16 12.61 24.10
C PRO A 227 -13.09 13.89 24.96
N PRO A 228 -12.36 14.92 24.50
CA PRO A 228 -12.26 16.20 25.18
C PRO A 228 -13.61 16.82 25.53
N SER A 229 -13.75 17.26 26.78
CA SER A 229 -14.94 17.95 27.29
C SER A 229 -15.26 19.22 26.50
N GLY A 230 -16.54 19.43 26.18
CA GLY A 230 -17.06 20.68 25.63
C GLY A 230 -16.69 20.93 24.17
N ARG A 231 -16.18 19.93 23.44
CA ARG A 231 -15.84 20.05 22.02
C ARG A 231 -16.86 19.30 21.14
N PRO A 232 -17.44 19.92 20.11
CA PRO A 232 -18.37 19.27 19.20
C PRO A 232 -17.61 18.43 18.15
N LEU A 233 -17.01 17.32 18.60
CA LEU A 233 -16.26 16.41 17.74
C LEU A 233 -17.19 15.47 16.95
N THR A 234 -16.71 14.97 15.82
CA THR A 234 -17.43 14.05 14.91
C THR A 234 -16.97 12.60 15.01
N GLY A 235 -15.94 12.33 15.82
CA GLY A 235 -15.47 11.00 16.21
C GLY A 235 -14.20 11.09 17.04
N PHE A 236 -13.74 9.96 17.57
CA PHE A 236 -12.61 9.87 18.50
C PHE A 236 -11.95 8.50 18.40
N ARG A 237 -11.15 8.26 17.37
CA ARG A 237 -10.58 6.93 17.09
C ARG A 237 -9.21 6.94 16.44
N ASP A 238 -8.63 5.75 16.36
CA ASP A 238 -7.40 5.41 15.65
C ASP A 238 -6.16 6.08 16.27
N PRO A 239 -5.81 5.74 17.54
CA PRO A 239 -4.65 6.32 18.19
C PRO A 239 -3.34 5.89 17.50
N PHE A 240 -2.43 6.85 17.29
CA PHE A 240 -1.11 6.62 16.70
C PHE A 240 -0.01 7.26 17.53
N ILE A 241 1.03 6.49 17.89
CA ILE A 241 2.15 6.99 18.70
C ILE A 241 3.15 7.74 17.82
N ILE A 242 3.40 9.00 18.14
CA ILE A 242 4.34 9.87 17.40
C ILE A 242 5.65 10.11 18.15
N GLN A 243 5.68 9.89 19.47
CA GLN A 243 6.88 9.98 20.28
C GLN A 243 6.85 8.95 21.41
N LYS A 244 7.95 8.19 21.53
CA LYS A 244 8.19 7.33 22.69
C LYS A 244 8.72 8.15 23.87
N GLY A 245 8.29 7.81 25.07
CA GLY A 245 8.87 8.37 26.30
C GLY A 245 10.31 7.92 26.46
N ALA A 246 11.25 8.87 26.47
CA ALA A 246 12.67 8.61 26.64
C ALA A 246 13.40 9.88 27.10
N GLN A 247 14.43 9.73 27.94
CA GLN A 247 15.32 10.83 28.36
C GLN A 247 14.56 12.04 28.93
N GLY A 248 13.51 11.80 29.73
CA GLY A 248 12.69 12.85 30.34
C GLY A 248 11.66 13.49 29.40
N LYS A 249 11.51 13.01 28.16
CA LYS A 249 10.42 13.41 27.27
C LYS A 249 9.18 12.56 27.52
N PRO A 250 7.96 13.15 27.48
CA PRO A 250 6.73 12.39 27.59
C PRO A 250 6.48 11.55 26.32
N TRP A 251 5.63 10.54 26.47
CA TRP A 251 4.96 9.90 25.34
C TRP A 251 4.05 10.90 24.64
N ARG A 252 3.98 10.86 23.31
CA ARG A 252 2.99 11.61 22.52
C ARG A 252 2.26 10.67 21.59
N LEU A 253 0.94 10.83 21.54
CA LEU A 253 0.08 10.18 20.57
C LEU A 253 -0.86 11.17 19.93
N ILE A 254 -1.37 10.79 18.76
CA ILE A 254 -2.42 11.50 18.05
C ILE A 254 -3.67 10.65 17.91
N ILE A 255 -4.84 11.28 17.83
CA ILE A 255 -6.12 10.61 17.61
C ILE A 255 -6.87 11.32 16.49
N GLY A 256 -7.42 10.52 15.57
CA GLY A 256 -8.27 10.98 14.48
C GLY A 256 -9.63 11.45 14.98
N SER A 257 -10.06 12.61 14.48
CA SER A 257 -11.32 13.24 14.84
C SER A 257 -11.78 14.16 13.69
N GLY A 258 -12.91 14.82 13.89
CA GLY A 258 -13.24 16.06 13.20
C GLY A 258 -14.03 16.99 14.09
N THR A 259 -14.35 18.17 13.59
CA THR A 259 -15.20 19.16 14.27
C THR A 259 -16.40 19.46 13.38
N LYS A 260 -17.56 19.70 14.00
CA LYS A 260 -18.79 20.04 13.25
C LYS A 260 -18.67 21.35 12.45
N ALA A 261 -17.74 22.23 12.80
CA ALA A 261 -17.55 23.52 12.16
C ALA A 261 -16.57 23.46 10.98
N ASP A 262 -15.44 22.76 11.14
CA ASP A 262 -14.29 22.91 10.25
C ASP A 262 -13.93 21.63 9.47
N GLY A 263 -14.40 20.44 9.84
CA GLY A 263 -13.99 19.16 9.21
C GLY A 263 -12.93 18.41 10.03
N GLY A 264 -12.12 17.57 9.38
CA GLY A 264 -11.14 16.70 10.06
C GLY A 264 -10.13 17.43 10.95
N THR A 265 -9.80 16.84 12.11
CA THR A 265 -8.82 17.36 13.08
C THR A 265 -8.03 16.22 13.71
N ILE A 266 -6.79 16.48 14.09
CA ILE A 266 -5.93 15.52 14.79
C ILE A 266 -5.69 16.04 16.21
N LEU A 267 -6.16 15.30 17.21
CA LEU A 267 -5.95 15.63 18.62
C LEU A 267 -4.55 15.17 19.05
N LEU A 268 -3.86 15.99 19.85
CA LEU A 268 -2.53 15.67 20.41
C LEU A 268 -2.63 15.40 21.91
N TYR A 269 -2.12 14.26 22.35
CA TYR A 269 -2.07 13.86 23.76
C TYR A 269 -0.64 13.58 24.22
N GLU A 270 -0.38 13.82 25.49
CA GLU A 270 0.86 13.49 26.18
C GLU A 270 0.63 12.65 27.43
N SER A 271 1.56 11.76 27.75
CA SER A 271 1.59 11.06 29.03
C SER A 271 3.02 10.77 29.48
N ALA A 272 3.22 10.62 30.79
CA ALA A 272 4.46 10.07 31.32
C ALA A 272 4.61 8.57 31.02
N VAL A 273 3.51 7.84 30.84
CA VAL A 273 3.49 6.38 30.61
C VAL A 273 2.54 6.03 29.47
N PRO A 274 2.82 4.98 28.68
CA PRO A 274 2.04 4.72 27.48
C PRO A 274 0.62 4.17 27.74
N THR A 275 0.38 3.61 28.93
CA THR A 275 -0.82 2.83 29.21
C THR A 275 -1.97 3.63 29.83
N HIS A 276 -1.72 4.83 30.36
CA HIS A 276 -2.70 5.69 31.03
C HIS A 276 -2.15 7.12 31.22
N GLY A 277 -2.91 8.01 31.86
CA GLY A 277 -2.43 9.35 32.26
C GLY A 277 -2.31 10.34 31.10
N TRP A 278 -3.00 10.07 29.99
CA TRP A 278 -2.96 10.90 28.80
C TRP A 278 -3.73 12.21 28.97
N GLU A 279 -3.02 13.32 28.80
CA GLU A 279 -3.55 14.68 28.83
C GLU A 279 -3.66 15.25 27.42
N LEU A 280 -4.79 15.90 27.12
CA LEU A 280 -4.94 16.64 25.87
C LEU A 280 -4.03 17.89 25.90
N LYS A 281 -3.14 18.01 24.91
CA LYS A 281 -2.32 19.22 24.72
C LYS A 281 -2.91 20.19 23.70
N GLY A 282 -3.84 19.73 22.88
CA GLY A 282 -4.51 20.55 21.88
C GLY A 282 -4.77 19.74 20.61
N GLU A 283 -4.59 20.39 19.47
CA GLU A 283 -4.65 19.76 18.16
C GLU A 283 -3.24 19.78 17.57
N LEU A 284 -2.80 18.66 16.99
CA LEU A 284 -1.62 18.68 16.12
C LEU A 284 -1.89 19.61 14.93
N THR A 285 -3.09 19.46 14.34
CA THR A 285 -3.54 20.25 13.20
C THR A 285 -5.04 20.06 12.94
N ARG A 286 -5.61 20.88 12.05
CA ARG A 286 -6.99 20.78 11.57
C ARG A 286 -7.08 21.12 10.09
N GLY A 287 -7.92 20.41 9.35
CA GLY A 287 -8.33 20.78 7.99
C GLY A 287 -9.56 21.68 8.06
N ARG A 288 -9.63 22.73 7.22
CA ARG A 288 -10.89 23.43 6.97
C ARG A 288 -11.61 22.73 5.83
N SER A 289 -12.94 22.56 5.91
CA SER A 289 -13.82 22.01 4.87
C SER A 289 -13.89 22.92 3.65
N ARG A 290 -12.78 23.05 2.94
CA ARG A 290 -12.72 23.56 1.58
C ARG A 290 -12.14 22.45 0.72
N PRO A 291 -12.82 22.04 -0.36
CA PRO A 291 -12.22 21.15 -1.33
C PRO A 291 -10.88 21.74 -1.79
N ILE A 292 -9.83 20.94 -1.80
CA ILE A 292 -8.58 21.31 -2.46
C ILE A 292 -8.57 20.58 -3.79
N GLY A 293 -8.93 21.30 -4.86
CA GLY A 293 -9.28 20.69 -6.14
C GLY A 293 -10.55 19.86 -6.02
N ASP A 294 -10.50 18.61 -6.50
CA ASP A 294 -11.61 17.65 -6.44
C ASP A 294 -11.63 16.81 -5.13
N HIS A 295 -10.77 17.13 -4.16
CA HIS A 295 -10.59 16.32 -2.94
C HIS A 295 -11.42 16.83 -1.76
N ASP A 296 -12.31 15.96 -1.23
CA ASP A 296 -13.06 16.18 0.00
C ASP A 296 -12.18 15.87 1.22
N LEU A 297 -11.96 16.86 2.09
CA LEU A 297 -11.18 16.71 3.32
C LEU A 297 -11.98 16.04 4.45
N GLY A 298 -13.27 15.76 4.24
CA GLY A 298 -14.09 14.96 5.12
C GLY A 298 -14.52 15.64 6.43
N VAL A 299 -15.54 15.06 7.06
CA VAL A 299 -16.05 15.46 8.39
C VAL A 299 -15.14 15.02 9.52
N MET A 300 -14.25 14.09 9.21
CA MET A 300 -13.41 13.38 10.16
C MET A 300 -12.19 12.83 9.42
N TRP A 301 -11.07 12.78 10.12
CA TRP A 301 -9.86 12.09 9.68
C TRP A 301 -9.67 10.81 10.47
N GLU A 302 -9.70 9.69 9.77
CA GLU A 302 -9.42 8.35 10.28
C GLU A 302 -7.96 7.97 10.05
N CYS A 303 -7.51 6.96 10.78
CA CYS A 303 -6.20 6.31 10.65
C CYS A 303 -5.03 7.27 10.41
N PRO A 304 -4.86 8.32 11.25
CA PRO A 304 -3.78 9.25 11.04
C PRO A 304 -2.43 8.59 11.36
N PHE A 305 -1.40 8.91 10.58
CA PHE A 305 -0.02 8.71 11.00
C PHE A 305 0.80 9.97 10.80
N PHE A 306 1.75 10.20 11.70
CA PHE A 306 2.65 11.35 11.66
C PHE A 306 4.08 10.91 12.01
N VAL A 307 4.97 10.89 11.03
CA VAL A 307 6.34 10.37 11.20
C VAL A 307 7.36 11.20 10.42
N PRO A 308 8.62 11.30 10.90
CA PRO A 308 9.69 11.90 10.12
C PRO A 308 10.06 11.01 8.93
N LEU A 309 10.40 11.61 7.79
CA LEU A 309 10.89 10.89 6.61
C LEU A 309 12.35 11.23 6.31
N GLN A 310 13.10 10.22 5.90
CA GLN A 310 14.44 10.42 5.37
C GLN A 310 14.37 10.98 3.94
N PRO A 311 15.28 11.87 3.54
CA PRO A 311 15.37 12.34 2.16
C PRO A 311 15.58 11.20 1.17
N HIS A 312 14.93 11.29 0.02
CA HIS A 312 15.13 10.39 -1.10
C HIS A 312 16.42 10.76 -1.84
N THR A 313 17.26 9.77 -2.13
CA THR A 313 18.50 9.92 -2.90
C THR A 313 18.53 8.88 -4.03
N ALA A 314 19.40 9.08 -5.03
CA ALA A 314 19.52 8.16 -6.16
C ALA A 314 19.86 6.70 -5.77
N GLY A 315 20.34 6.47 -4.53
CA GLY A 315 20.60 5.15 -3.95
C GLY A 315 19.50 4.61 -3.04
N GLY A 316 18.35 5.28 -2.93
CA GLY A 316 17.28 4.99 -1.96
C GLY A 316 17.24 6.03 -0.83
N ALA A 317 16.98 5.60 0.41
CA ALA A 317 16.97 6.50 1.55
C ALA A 317 18.37 7.11 1.80
N GLY A 318 18.44 8.44 1.86
CA GLY A 318 19.64 9.17 2.21
C GLY A 318 19.97 9.06 3.70
N ALA A 319 21.21 9.40 4.06
CA ALA A 319 21.56 9.58 5.47
C ALA A 319 20.64 10.63 6.12
N ALA A 320 20.33 10.44 7.40
CA ALA A 320 19.62 11.43 8.20
C ALA A 320 20.29 12.81 8.07
N SER A 321 19.50 13.88 8.21
CA SER A 321 19.95 15.25 8.10
C SER A 321 21.27 15.48 8.86
N SER A 322 22.19 16.22 8.22
CA SER A 322 23.37 16.75 8.91
C SER A 322 22.92 17.68 10.04
N GLN A 323 23.71 17.74 11.13
CA GLN A 323 23.45 18.63 12.27
C GLN A 323 23.05 20.04 11.79
N GLY A 324 21.82 20.47 12.15
CA GLY A 324 21.31 21.81 11.88
C GLY A 324 20.11 21.91 10.92
N GLN A 325 19.71 20.84 10.22
CA GLN A 325 18.51 20.85 9.38
C GLN A 325 17.30 20.26 10.11
N GLN A 326 16.20 21.01 10.15
CA GLN A 326 14.95 20.63 10.81
C GLN A 326 14.34 19.38 10.15
N ASP A 327 13.89 18.44 10.97
CA ASP A 327 13.24 17.22 10.51
C ASP A 327 11.98 17.54 9.69
N GLN A 328 11.79 16.79 8.61
CA GLN A 328 10.60 16.85 7.78
C GLN A 328 9.70 15.65 8.08
N TYR A 329 8.44 15.94 8.33
CA TYR A 329 7.42 14.98 8.69
C TYR A 329 6.45 14.77 7.54
N VAL A 330 5.82 13.60 7.52
CA VAL A 330 4.61 13.34 6.75
C VAL A 330 3.45 13.19 7.72
N LEU A 331 2.38 13.94 7.50
CA LEU A 331 1.06 13.67 8.07
C LEU A 331 0.22 13.01 6.99
N CYS A 332 -0.30 11.81 7.24
CA CYS A 332 -1.28 11.18 6.37
C CYS A 332 -2.56 10.89 7.14
N VAL A 333 -3.69 11.06 6.46
CA VAL A 333 -5.03 10.85 7.01
C VAL A 333 -5.93 10.16 6.00
N SER A 334 -6.97 9.53 6.51
CA SER A 334 -8.07 8.93 5.74
C SER A 334 -9.35 9.74 5.97
N PRO A 335 -9.66 10.76 5.15
CA PRO A 335 -10.89 11.52 5.23
C PRO A 335 -12.15 10.66 5.14
N TYR A 336 -13.11 10.92 6.01
CA TYR A 336 -14.46 10.36 5.96
C TYR A 336 -15.44 11.41 5.41
N PRO A 337 -16.09 11.21 4.25
CA PRO A 337 -16.81 12.27 3.52
C PRO A 337 -18.17 12.66 4.13
N HIS A 338 -18.65 13.88 3.82
CA HIS A 338 -19.94 14.41 4.30
C HIS A 338 -21.17 13.75 3.65
N HIS A 339 -21.12 13.33 2.37
CA HIS A 339 -22.34 13.08 1.57
C HIS A 339 -22.28 11.96 0.52
N LEU A 340 -21.29 11.07 0.53
CA LEU A 340 -21.11 10.09 -0.54
C LEU A 340 -21.28 8.67 -0.03
N LYS A 341 -22.53 8.26 0.22
CA LYS A 341 -22.88 6.87 0.59
C LYS A 341 -22.59 5.85 -0.54
N ASP A 342 -22.47 6.32 -1.78
CA ASP A 342 -22.45 5.46 -2.98
C ASP A 342 -21.14 5.55 -3.79
N ARG A 343 -20.07 6.18 -3.29
CA ARG A 343 -18.75 6.11 -3.95
C ARG A 343 -17.88 5.06 -3.25
N PRO A 344 -17.39 4.04 -3.97
CA PRO A 344 -16.29 3.25 -3.45
C PRO A 344 -15.08 4.17 -3.44
N THR A 345 -14.47 4.32 -2.27
CA THR A 345 -13.13 4.88 -2.01
C THR A 345 -13.04 6.32 -1.55
N ASN A 346 -12.89 6.41 -0.24
CA ASN A 346 -12.30 7.57 0.42
C ASN A 346 -10.81 7.62 0.05
N THR A 347 -10.37 8.74 -0.53
CA THR A 347 -8.95 8.95 -0.89
C THR A 347 -8.12 9.18 0.37
N CYS A 348 -6.95 8.54 0.51
CA CYS A 348 -5.98 8.92 1.55
C CYS A 348 -5.17 10.14 1.10
N LEU A 349 -5.04 11.13 1.99
CA LEU A 349 -4.33 12.38 1.74
C LEU A 349 -3.12 12.51 2.65
N TYR A 350 -2.08 13.19 2.18
CA TYR A 350 -0.95 13.53 3.01
C TYR A 350 -0.41 14.93 2.77
N TRP A 351 0.30 15.42 3.78
CA TRP A 351 1.08 16.65 3.74
C TRP A 351 2.49 16.35 4.23
N THR A 352 3.48 17.09 3.72
CA THR A 352 4.84 17.05 4.25
C THR A 352 5.28 18.44 4.70
N GLY A 353 6.06 18.50 5.77
CA GLY A 353 6.54 19.78 6.27
C GLY A 353 7.26 19.65 7.61
N ALA A 354 7.58 20.79 8.19
CA ALA A 354 8.16 20.86 9.52
C ALA A 354 7.08 20.93 10.61
N MET A 355 7.40 20.36 11.77
CA MET A 355 6.67 20.62 13.01
C MET A 355 7.34 21.82 13.71
N ASP A 356 6.55 22.73 14.27
CA ASP A 356 7.07 23.86 15.05
C ASP A 356 7.63 23.43 16.42
N ALA A 357 8.18 24.38 17.17
CA ALA A 357 8.80 24.10 18.47
C ALA A 357 7.77 23.71 19.55
N GLU A 358 6.53 24.16 19.37
CA GLU A 358 5.38 23.91 20.24
C GLU A 358 4.74 22.55 19.96
N GLY A 359 5.07 21.92 18.83
CA GLY A 359 4.58 20.60 18.43
C GLY A 359 3.35 20.62 17.52
N HIS A 360 3.05 21.76 16.89
CA HIS A 360 1.99 21.87 15.88
C HIS A 360 2.53 21.65 14.46
N PHE A 361 1.64 21.22 13.58
CA PHE A 361 1.90 21.00 12.15
C PHE A 361 0.96 21.87 11.30
N SER A 362 1.49 22.94 10.71
CA SER A 362 0.69 23.88 9.91
C SER A 362 0.47 23.34 8.49
N LEU A 363 -0.80 23.05 8.13
CA LEU A 363 -1.15 22.64 6.77
C LEU A 363 -0.94 23.76 5.75
N GLU A 364 -1.03 25.03 6.17
CA GLU A 364 -0.82 26.19 5.29
C GLU A 364 0.63 26.31 4.85
N GLN A 365 1.57 25.88 5.70
CA GLN A 365 3.00 25.88 5.43
C GLN A 365 3.50 24.55 4.85
N ALA A 366 2.72 23.48 5.00
CA ALA A 366 3.06 22.16 4.51
C ALA A 366 2.84 22.04 2.99
N SER A 367 3.61 21.16 2.36
CA SER A 367 3.36 20.72 0.99
C SER A 367 2.23 19.70 0.99
N GLY A 368 1.07 20.06 0.44
CA GLY A 368 -0.08 19.18 0.29
C GLY A 368 -1.41 19.95 0.24
N PRO A 369 -2.55 19.23 0.25
CA PRO A 369 -2.67 17.78 0.26
C PRO A 369 -2.18 17.16 -1.04
N HIS A 370 -1.57 15.99 -0.91
CA HIS A 370 -1.25 15.09 -2.01
C HIS A 370 -2.03 13.78 -1.84
N LEU A 371 -2.38 13.13 -2.95
CA LEU A 371 -2.92 11.77 -2.92
C LEU A 371 -1.83 10.79 -2.49
N LEU A 372 -2.15 9.91 -1.53
CA LEU A 372 -1.26 8.83 -1.15
C LEU A 372 -1.11 7.78 -2.26
N ASP A 373 -2.18 7.49 -2.98
CA ASP A 373 -2.22 6.52 -4.07
C ASP A 373 -3.14 7.06 -5.17
N LEU A 374 -2.74 6.88 -6.43
CA LEU A 374 -3.48 7.35 -7.60
C LEU A 374 -4.66 6.43 -7.95
N GLY A 375 -4.72 5.25 -7.35
CA GLY A 375 -5.75 4.25 -7.57
C GLY A 375 -7.01 4.49 -6.74
N ASP A 376 -7.85 3.47 -6.70
CA ASP A 376 -9.22 3.53 -6.16
C ASP A 376 -9.52 2.37 -5.23
N VAL A 377 -8.56 1.90 -4.44
CA VAL A 377 -8.81 0.91 -3.37
C VAL A 377 -7.98 1.12 -2.12
N VAL A 378 -7.02 2.05 -2.09
CA VAL A 378 -6.16 2.26 -0.91
C VAL A 378 -6.88 3.05 0.17
N TYR A 379 -6.94 2.48 1.37
CA TYR A 379 -7.45 3.15 2.57
C TYR A 379 -6.70 2.78 3.84
N ALA A 380 -6.97 3.52 4.93
CA ALA A 380 -6.49 3.27 6.29
C ALA A 380 -4.99 2.91 6.39
N PRO A 381 -4.08 3.75 5.87
CA PRO A 381 -2.66 3.44 5.88
C PRO A 381 -2.11 3.51 7.30
N THR A 382 -1.11 2.68 7.59
CA THR A 382 -0.32 2.79 8.83
C THR A 382 1.14 2.49 8.54
N VAL A 383 2.03 2.93 9.42
CA VAL A 383 3.48 2.83 9.21
C VAL A 383 4.21 2.27 10.42
N CYS A 384 5.35 1.63 10.16
CA CYS A 384 6.31 1.23 11.17
C CYS A 384 7.73 1.42 10.65
N ARG A 385 8.65 1.76 11.55
CA ARG A 385 10.07 1.79 11.24
C ARG A 385 10.66 0.40 11.47
N ASP A 386 11.32 -0.13 10.45
CA ASP A 386 11.98 -1.43 10.55
C ASP A 386 13.34 -1.37 11.28
N LEU A 387 13.92 -2.55 11.50
CA LEU A 387 15.23 -2.68 12.16
C LEU A 387 16.39 -2.05 11.38
N SER A 388 16.21 -1.81 10.07
CA SER A 388 17.17 -1.11 9.22
C SER A 388 16.91 0.40 9.12
N GLY A 389 15.90 0.90 9.85
CA GLY A 389 15.53 2.32 9.88
C GLY A 389 14.61 2.77 8.74
N ARG A 390 14.16 1.87 7.85
CA ARG A 390 13.22 2.16 6.76
C ARG A 390 11.83 2.46 7.33
N GLN A 391 11.18 3.51 6.85
CA GLN A 391 9.76 3.75 7.15
C GLN A 391 8.92 2.90 6.19
N ILE A 392 8.24 1.87 6.69
CA ILE A 392 7.43 0.96 5.90
C ILE A 392 5.96 1.25 6.16
N MET A 393 5.16 1.27 5.10
CA MET A 393 3.72 1.52 5.10
C MET A 393 2.94 0.28 4.68
N TRP A 394 1.81 0.05 5.34
CA TRP A 394 0.79 -0.94 5.00
C TRP A 394 -0.52 -0.22 4.73
N THR A 395 -1.29 -0.72 3.77
CA THR A 395 -2.57 -0.12 3.33
C THR A 395 -3.64 -1.19 3.22
N TRP A 396 -4.88 -0.86 3.54
CA TRP A 396 -6.01 -1.70 3.16
C TRP A 396 -6.32 -1.48 1.68
N LEU A 397 -6.45 -2.56 0.92
CA LEU A 397 -7.00 -2.58 -0.42
C LEU A 397 -8.43 -3.10 -0.37
N GLN A 398 -9.38 -2.20 -0.62
CA GLN A 398 -10.82 -2.46 -0.55
C GLN A 398 -11.27 -3.53 -1.56
N GLU A 399 -12.29 -4.31 -1.17
CA GLU A 399 -13.03 -5.17 -2.09
C GLU A 399 -14.06 -4.33 -2.84
N LEU A 400 -14.10 -4.48 -4.17
CA LEU A 400 -15.05 -3.73 -5.01
C LEU A 400 -16.26 -4.58 -5.40
N ARG A 401 -16.19 -5.90 -5.21
CA ARG A 401 -17.36 -6.77 -5.34
C ARG A 401 -18.26 -6.61 -4.12
N LYS A 402 -19.54 -6.91 -4.29
CA LYS A 402 -20.53 -6.82 -3.21
C LYS A 402 -20.16 -7.74 -2.05
N GLY A 403 -20.25 -7.23 -0.82
CA GLY A 403 -20.08 -8.04 0.39
C GLY A 403 -21.04 -9.24 0.39
N GLY A 404 -20.52 -10.41 0.71
CA GLY A 404 -21.23 -11.70 0.73
C GLY A 404 -21.14 -12.48 -0.57
N ALA A 405 -20.56 -11.92 -1.64
CA ALA A 405 -20.37 -12.62 -2.91
C ALA A 405 -19.37 -13.79 -2.80
N PHE A 406 -18.36 -13.64 -1.95
CA PHE A 406 -17.36 -14.65 -1.65
C PHE A 406 -17.18 -14.76 -0.14
N ASP A 407 -16.49 -15.80 0.29
CA ASP A 407 -16.25 -16.04 1.72
C ASP A 407 -15.22 -15.07 2.32
N TYR A 408 -14.68 -14.13 1.55
CA TYR A 408 -13.70 -13.15 1.99
C TYR A 408 -13.92 -11.78 1.33
N ALA A 409 -13.39 -10.72 1.95
CA ALA A 409 -13.33 -9.39 1.38
C ALA A 409 -12.14 -8.61 1.95
N GLY A 410 -11.46 -7.84 1.09
CA GLY A 410 -10.34 -6.98 1.46
C GLY A 410 -9.00 -7.71 1.58
N CYS A 411 -7.92 -6.96 1.42
CA CYS A 411 -6.55 -7.46 1.59
C CYS A 411 -5.61 -6.30 1.98
N ILE A 412 -4.39 -6.60 2.42
CA ILE A 412 -3.36 -5.59 2.66
C ILE A 412 -2.43 -5.50 1.45
N GLY A 413 -2.12 -4.28 1.02
CA GLY A 413 -1.20 -3.99 -0.07
C GLY A 413 0.23 -4.45 0.19
N ILE A 414 1.05 -4.51 -0.86
CA ILE A 414 2.49 -4.76 -0.73
C ILE A 414 3.09 -3.70 0.20
N PRO A 415 3.90 -4.08 1.22
CA PRO A 415 4.53 -3.10 2.09
C PRO A 415 5.39 -2.12 1.31
N ARG A 416 5.26 -0.82 1.59
CA ARG A 416 5.92 0.25 0.82
C ARG A 416 6.92 1.01 1.68
N ILE A 417 8.15 1.17 1.21
CA ILE A 417 9.15 2.05 1.81
C ILE A 417 8.80 3.50 1.44
N LEU A 418 8.76 4.38 2.43
CA LEU A 418 8.53 5.81 2.26
C LEU A 418 9.83 6.61 2.44
N THR A 419 10.09 7.52 1.51
CA THR A 419 11.15 8.54 1.59
C THR A 419 10.63 9.89 1.11
N LEU A 420 11.29 10.99 1.47
CA LEU A 420 10.87 12.34 1.12
C LEU A 420 11.61 12.86 -0.11
N ARG A 421 10.88 13.20 -1.17
CA ARG A 421 11.44 13.83 -2.37
C ARG A 421 11.79 15.29 -2.11
N SER A 422 12.72 15.82 -2.90
CA SER A 422 13.14 17.23 -2.82
C SER A 422 12.03 18.24 -3.16
N ASP A 423 10.97 17.81 -3.84
CA ASP A 423 9.79 18.63 -4.15
C ASP A 423 8.69 18.55 -3.09
N GLY A 424 8.96 17.91 -1.95
CA GLY A 424 8.01 17.77 -0.84
C GLY A 424 6.96 16.67 -1.04
N ARG A 425 7.04 15.85 -2.08
CA ARG A 425 6.18 14.64 -2.21
C ARG A 425 6.84 13.44 -1.55
N ILE A 426 6.06 12.41 -1.20
CA ILE A 426 6.65 11.13 -0.81
C ILE A 426 7.07 10.33 -2.04
N HIS A 427 8.16 9.58 -1.92
CA HIS A 427 8.54 8.51 -2.83
C HIS A 427 8.16 7.17 -2.19
N GLN A 428 7.35 6.40 -2.89
CA GLN A 428 6.94 5.05 -2.51
C GLN A 428 7.66 4.00 -3.36
N ALA A 429 8.27 3.03 -2.71
CA ALA A 429 8.82 1.84 -3.37
C ALA A 429 8.30 0.57 -2.68
N PRO A 430 7.95 -0.50 -3.40
CA PRO A 430 7.66 -1.79 -2.77
C PRO A 430 8.91 -2.28 -2.02
N VAL A 431 8.71 -2.97 -0.90
CA VAL A 431 9.83 -3.64 -0.21
C VAL A 431 10.54 -4.58 -1.18
N PRO A 432 11.87 -4.48 -1.37
CA PRO A 432 12.60 -5.33 -2.33
C PRO A 432 12.48 -6.82 -2.04
N GLU A 433 12.15 -7.17 -0.79
CA GLU A 433 11.88 -8.52 -0.34
C GLU A 433 10.81 -9.20 -1.18
N VAL A 434 9.78 -8.48 -1.68
CA VAL A 434 8.70 -9.06 -2.50
C VAL A 434 9.23 -9.76 -3.76
N LEU A 435 10.39 -9.36 -4.26
CA LEU A 435 11.04 -9.98 -5.41
C LEU A 435 11.52 -11.41 -5.11
N GLN A 436 11.58 -11.83 -3.84
CA GLN A 436 11.87 -13.22 -3.45
C GLN A 436 10.78 -14.20 -3.87
N LEU A 437 9.53 -13.73 -4.07
CA LEU A 437 8.48 -14.54 -4.67
C LEU A 437 8.81 -14.90 -6.12
N SER A 438 9.76 -14.19 -6.72
CA SER A 438 10.16 -14.44 -8.10
C SER A 438 10.86 -15.78 -8.23
N SER A 439 10.35 -16.60 -9.13
CA SER A 439 10.97 -17.81 -9.60
C SER A 439 10.92 -17.88 -11.13
N GLY A 440 11.28 -19.03 -11.69
CA GLY A 440 11.45 -19.17 -13.13
C GLY A 440 12.59 -18.32 -13.69
N SER A 441 12.83 -18.47 -14.99
CA SER A 441 13.75 -17.59 -15.70
C SER A 441 13.00 -16.33 -16.12
N PRO A 442 13.57 -15.14 -15.90
CA PRO A 442 12.91 -13.95 -16.36
C PRO A 442 12.75 -13.95 -17.88
N CYS A 443 11.55 -13.68 -18.38
CA CYS A 443 11.41 -13.31 -19.79
C CYS A 443 11.93 -11.87 -19.95
N THR A 444 12.64 -11.57 -21.02
CA THR A 444 13.06 -10.19 -21.28
C THR A 444 12.77 -9.89 -22.72
N ILE A 445 11.92 -8.89 -22.94
CA ILE A 445 11.58 -8.41 -24.27
C ILE A 445 12.16 -7.01 -24.40
N ARG A 446 12.89 -6.80 -25.50
CA ARG A 446 13.58 -5.55 -25.78
C ARG A 446 13.22 -5.06 -27.15
N ASP A 447 13.37 -3.75 -27.29
CA ASP A 447 13.32 -3.00 -28.53
C ASP A 447 12.03 -3.26 -29.34
N VAL A 448 10.91 -3.38 -28.63
CA VAL A 448 9.60 -3.68 -29.22
C VAL A 448 8.93 -2.42 -29.69
N GLN A 449 8.78 -2.26 -31.00
CA GLN A 449 7.90 -1.25 -31.53
C GLN A 449 6.46 -1.76 -31.49
N VAL A 450 5.59 -0.98 -30.87
CA VAL A 450 4.15 -1.20 -30.86
C VAL A 450 3.51 -0.10 -31.67
N SER A 451 2.51 -0.48 -32.46
CA SER A 451 1.86 0.36 -33.47
C SER A 451 0.33 0.29 -33.32
N PRO A 452 -0.39 1.30 -33.83
CA PRO A 452 -1.86 1.31 -34.02
C PRO A 452 -2.34 -0.01 -34.57
N GLY A 453 -3.30 -0.67 -33.94
CA GLY A 453 -3.83 -1.90 -34.52
C GLY A 453 -2.93 -3.12 -34.41
N GLN A 454 -1.71 -2.98 -33.90
CA GLN A 454 -0.69 -4.01 -33.96
C GLN A 454 -0.07 -4.21 -32.58
N PRO A 455 -0.80 -4.85 -31.66
CA PRO A 455 -0.27 -5.10 -30.35
C PRO A 455 0.91 -6.07 -30.38
N HIS A 456 1.86 -5.88 -29.48
CA HIS A 456 2.86 -6.90 -29.22
C HIS A 456 2.37 -7.89 -28.18
N ARG A 457 2.13 -9.14 -28.58
CA ARG A 457 1.79 -10.20 -27.63
C ARG A 457 3.02 -10.63 -26.85
N ILE A 458 3.01 -10.40 -25.55
CA ILE A 458 4.01 -10.88 -24.60
C ILE A 458 3.84 -12.40 -24.48
N THR A 459 4.75 -13.14 -25.11
CA THR A 459 4.78 -14.60 -25.08
C THR A 459 5.71 -15.09 -23.96
N GLY A 460 5.38 -16.24 -23.36
CA GLY A 460 6.20 -16.83 -22.31
C GLY A 460 6.10 -16.14 -20.93
N ALA A 461 5.07 -15.33 -20.70
CA ALA A 461 4.67 -14.84 -19.39
C ALA A 461 3.17 -15.08 -19.26
N ARG A 462 2.81 -16.11 -18.49
CA ARG A 462 1.49 -16.71 -18.46
C ARG A 462 1.13 -17.15 -17.03
N ALA A 463 0.97 -16.23 -16.09
CA ALA A 463 0.58 -16.56 -14.71
C ALA A 463 -0.47 -15.60 -14.16
N PRO A 464 -1.44 -16.07 -13.35
CA PRO A 464 -2.42 -15.20 -12.69
C PRO A 464 -1.78 -14.15 -11.76
N SER A 465 -0.52 -14.36 -11.38
CA SER A 465 0.30 -13.41 -10.63
C SER A 465 1.63 -13.17 -11.36
N ALA A 466 2.07 -11.92 -11.44
CA ALA A 466 3.28 -11.54 -12.16
C ALA A 466 3.89 -10.25 -11.62
N HIS A 467 5.23 -10.15 -11.73
CA HIS A 467 5.95 -8.89 -11.60
C HIS A 467 6.49 -8.48 -12.98
N LEU A 468 6.09 -7.28 -13.43
CA LEU A 468 6.54 -6.70 -14.68
C LEU A 468 7.35 -5.44 -14.40
N GLN A 469 8.57 -5.38 -14.94
CA GLN A 469 9.32 -4.14 -15.06
C GLN A 469 9.16 -3.64 -16.49
N LEU A 470 8.60 -2.45 -16.66
CA LEU A 470 8.28 -1.87 -17.95
C LEU A 470 8.96 -0.51 -18.11
N SER A 471 9.71 -0.35 -19.20
CA SER A 471 10.23 0.94 -19.66
C SER A 471 9.47 1.35 -20.90
N LEU A 472 8.75 2.48 -20.84
CA LEU A 472 8.03 3.04 -21.97
C LEU A 472 8.70 4.33 -22.43
N LYS A 473 8.77 4.53 -23.74
CA LYS A 473 9.20 5.79 -24.35
C LYS A 473 8.27 6.13 -25.52
N PRO A 474 7.73 7.36 -25.58
CA PRO A 474 6.82 7.72 -26.67
C PRO A 474 7.59 7.83 -27.99
N GLY A 475 7.02 7.25 -29.04
CA GLY A 475 7.45 7.53 -30.42
C GLY A 475 6.93 8.89 -30.89
N HIS A 476 7.40 9.36 -32.05
CA HIS A 476 6.91 10.61 -32.64
C HIS A 476 5.39 10.56 -32.85
N GLY A 477 4.67 11.54 -32.30
CA GLY A 477 3.21 11.62 -32.39
C GLY A 477 2.44 10.61 -31.52
N CYS A 478 3.12 9.79 -30.72
CA CYS A 478 2.46 8.90 -29.76
C CYS A 478 1.84 9.71 -28.62
N ARG A 479 0.53 9.58 -28.43
CA ARG A 479 -0.19 10.23 -27.33
C ARG A 479 -0.28 9.36 -26.09
N ALA A 480 -0.52 8.07 -26.27
CA ALA A 480 -0.66 7.11 -25.18
C ALA A 480 -0.28 5.69 -25.61
N ALA A 481 0.16 4.89 -24.66
CA ALA A 481 0.46 3.47 -24.84
C ALA A 481 0.34 2.74 -23.51
N GLY A 482 0.13 1.42 -23.56
CA GLY A 482 -0.21 0.69 -22.35
C GLY A 482 -0.12 -0.82 -22.46
N ILE A 483 -0.47 -1.48 -21.36
CA ILE A 483 -0.59 -2.93 -21.25
C ILE A 483 -2.06 -3.30 -21.14
N VAL A 484 -2.50 -4.21 -22.01
CA VAL A 484 -3.82 -4.83 -21.93
C VAL A 484 -3.80 -5.99 -20.95
N LEU A 485 -4.70 -5.96 -19.97
CA LEU A 485 -4.93 -7.05 -19.02
C LEU A 485 -6.14 -7.87 -19.50
N ARG A 486 -5.88 -9.13 -19.88
CA ARG A 486 -6.93 -10.04 -20.37
C ARG A 486 -7.39 -11.03 -19.31
N PRO A 487 -8.71 -11.30 -19.20
CA PRO A 487 -9.28 -12.32 -18.35
C PRO A 487 -8.95 -13.73 -18.88
N TRP A 488 -8.75 -14.64 -17.93
CA TRP A 488 -8.29 -16.02 -18.18
C TRP A 488 -9.37 -16.95 -18.76
N LEU A 489 -10.64 -16.76 -18.35
CA LEU A 489 -11.71 -17.76 -18.50
C LEU A 489 -12.30 -17.92 -19.91
N LEU A 490 -11.95 -17.06 -20.86
CA LEU A 490 -12.63 -17.03 -22.18
C LEU A 490 -11.73 -17.46 -23.34
N ALA A 491 -10.61 -18.14 -23.06
CA ALA A 491 -9.73 -18.73 -24.07
C ALA A 491 -10.40 -19.86 -24.92
N GLY A 492 -11.71 -20.08 -24.79
CA GLY A 492 -12.52 -21.01 -25.58
C GLY A 492 -13.54 -20.37 -26.52
N SER A 493 -13.62 -19.04 -26.63
CA SER A 493 -14.53 -18.42 -27.60
C SER A 493 -14.00 -18.66 -29.02
N GLN A 494 -14.69 -19.49 -29.80
CA GLN A 494 -14.30 -19.84 -31.18
C GLN A 494 -14.39 -18.66 -32.16
N ASP A 495 -14.91 -17.52 -31.71
CA ASP A 495 -15.05 -16.28 -32.47
C ASP A 495 -13.87 -15.31 -32.29
N GLY A 496 -12.87 -15.65 -31.46
CA GLY A 496 -11.72 -14.77 -31.17
C GLY A 496 -12.06 -13.55 -30.31
N SER A 497 -13.26 -13.47 -29.73
CA SER A 497 -13.77 -12.30 -29.02
C SER A 497 -13.51 -12.34 -27.50
N THR A 498 -12.29 -12.67 -27.04
CA THR A 498 -11.95 -12.53 -25.60
C THR A 498 -12.20 -11.10 -25.09
N PRO A 499 -12.96 -10.88 -23.99
CA PRO A 499 -13.14 -9.55 -23.40
C PRO A 499 -11.81 -9.05 -22.85
N THR A 500 -11.59 -7.73 -22.82
CA THR A 500 -10.49 -7.13 -22.05
C THR A 500 -10.99 -6.81 -20.65
N ALA A 501 -10.23 -7.12 -19.61
CA ALA A 501 -10.63 -6.82 -18.24
C ALA A 501 -10.29 -5.37 -17.86
N ALA A 502 -9.09 -4.90 -18.21
CA ALA A 502 -8.66 -3.52 -18.03
C ALA A 502 -7.42 -3.18 -18.89
N VAL A 503 -7.07 -1.90 -19.00
CA VAL A 503 -5.87 -1.41 -19.68
C VAL A 503 -5.12 -0.45 -18.77
N LEU A 504 -3.85 -0.75 -18.47
CA LEU A 504 -2.94 0.20 -17.84
C LEU A 504 -2.37 1.12 -18.91
N LEU A 505 -2.63 2.42 -18.81
CA LEU A 505 -2.33 3.41 -19.83
C LEU A 505 -1.40 4.50 -19.30
N VAL A 506 -0.35 4.82 -20.06
CA VAL A 506 0.40 6.07 -19.92
C VAL A 506 -0.08 7.02 -20.99
N ASP A 507 -0.62 8.17 -20.58
CA ASP A 507 -1.03 9.28 -21.44
C ASP A 507 0.01 10.40 -21.34
N TRP A 508 0.86 10.49 -22.37
CA TRP A 508 1.89 11.53 -22.47
C TRP A 508 1.33 12.91 -22.76
N ALA A 509 0.17 13.00 -23.42
CA ALA A 509 -0.44 14.30 -23.73
C ALA A 509 -0.90 15.02 -22.46
N ASN A 510 -1.30 14.27 -21.44
CA ASN A 510 -1.79 14.80 -20.16
C ASN A 510 -0.86 14.49 -18.97
N SER A 511 0.26 13.78 -19.19
CA SER A 511 1.16 13.29 -18.13
C SER A 511 0.43 12.48 -17.04
N ARG A 512 -0.33 11.46 -17.45
CA ARG A 512 -1.16 10.64 -16.55
C ARG A 512 -0.84 9.15 -16.66
N LEU A 513 -0.98 8.45 -15.54
CA LEU A 513 -1.01 6.99 -15.45
C LEU A 513 -2.42 6.59 -15.00
N GLU A 514 -3.08 5.73 -15.76
CA GLU A 514 -4.47 5.34 -15.49
C GLU A 514 -4.71 3.86 -15.74
N MET A 515 -5.55 3.25 -14.91
CA MET A 515 -6.25 2.02 -15.26
C MET A 515 -7.60 2.39 -15.90
N VAL A 516 -7.80 1.94 -17.13
CA VAL A 516 -9.04 2.12 -17.88
C VAL A 516 -9.80 0.79 -17.89
N TYR A 517 -11.10 0.84 -17.61
CA TYR A 517 -12.01 -0.30 -17.63
C TYR A 517 -12.99 -0.16 -18.81
N PRO A 518 -12.56 -0.53 -20.03
CA PRO A 518 -13.34 -0.32 -21.23
C PRO A 518 -14.59 -1.22 -21.29
N SER A 519 -15.74 -0.62 -21.60
CA SER A 519 -16.92 -1.35 -22.05
C SER A 519 -16.73 -1.91 -23.46
N ASP A 520 -16.05 -1.16 -24.34
CA ASP A 520 -15.99 -1.43 -25.78
C ASP A 520 -14.58 -1.18 -26.38
N ILE A 521 -13.60 -2.06 -26.13
CA ILE A 521 -12.36 -2.07 -26.94
C ILE A 521 -12.68 -2.66 -28.32
N ASP A 522 -12.29 -1.98 -29.40
CA ASP A 522 -12.25 -2.60 -30.72
C ASP A 522 -11.15 -3.67 -30.74
N LYS A 523 -11.55 -4.95 -30.69
CA LYS A 523 -10.63 -6.09 -30.59
C LYS A 523 -9.75 -6.28 -31.82
N THR A 524 -10.09 -5.69 -32.97
CA THR A 524 -9.35 -5.83 -34.23
C THR A 524 -8.21 -4.82 -34.36
N SER A 525 -8.42 -3.62 -33.82
CA SER A 525 -7.43 -2.54 -33.84
C SER A 525 -6.80 -2.30 -32.45
N LEU A 526 -7.37 -2.94 -31.41
CA LEU A 526 -7.16 -2.63 -30.00
C LEU A 526 -7.14 -1.13 -29.70
N THR A 527 -7.81 -0.35 -30.53
CA THR A 527 -8.08 1.03 -30.22
C THR A 527 -9.24 1.03 -29.24
N PHE A 528 -9.16 1.88 -28.23
CA PHE A 528 -10.25 2.10 -27.30
C PHE A 528 -10.60 3.58 -27.33
N PRO A 529 -11.90 3.92 -27.30
CA PRO A 529 -12.29 5.31 -27.19
C PRO A 529 -11.74 5.87 -25.88
N VAL A 530 -11.03 7.00 -25.94
CA VAL A 530 -10.85 7.87 -24.78
C VAL A 530 -12.14 8.69 -24.64
N THR A 531 -13.27 8.01 -24.42
CA THR A 531 -14.57 8.65 -24.19
C THR A 531 -14.82 8.83 -22.70
N ALA A 532 -15.66 9.79 -22.34
CA ALA A 532 -16.00 10.09 -20.95
C ALA A 532 -16.75 8.93 -20.24
N ASP A 533 -17.38 8.04 -21.00
CA ASP A 533 -18.26 6.98 -20.45
C ASP A 533 -17.51 5.74 -19.93
N THR A 534 -16.16 5.74 -19.97
CA THR A 534 -15.36 4.64 -19.43
C THR A 534 -14.95 4.88 -17.98
N ARG A 535 -15.11 3.87 -17.11
CA ARG A 535 -14.54 3.92 -15.76
C ARG A 535 -13.02 4.00 -15.83
N ARG A 536 -12.44 4.95 -15.10
CA ARG A 536 -11.00 5.21 -15.01
C ARG A 536 -10.61 5.45 -13.57
N THR A 537 -9.41 5.02 -13.22
CA THR A 537 -8.73 5.40 -11.97
C THR A 537 -7.27 5.70 -12.28
N GLY A 538 -6.67 6.64 -11.58
CA GLY A 538 -5.32 7.12 -11.87
C GLY A 538 -5.15 8.61 -11.64
N GLY A 539 -3.98 9.12 -12.02
CA GLY A 539 -3.68 10.52 -11.83
C GLY A 539 -2.39 10.97 -12.51
N SER A 540 -2.02 12.21 -12.23
CA SER A 540 -0.84 12.84 -12.81
C SER A 540 0.45 12.22 -12.29
N ILE A 541 1.42 12.08 -13.19
CA ILE A 541 2.74 11.48 -12.94
C ILE A 541 3.84 12.35 -13.51
N ALA A 542 5.05 12.22 -12.96
CA ALA A 542 6.24 12.81 -13.56
C ALA A 542 6.81 11.88 -14.65
N LEU A 543 7.23 12.48 -15.77
CA LEU A 543 7.92 11.81 -16.87
C LEU A 543 9.40 12.20 -16.87
N ASP A 544 10.26 11.32 -17.38
CA ASP A 544 11.68 11.66 -17.58
C ASP A 544 11.83 12.76 -18.66
N ALA A 545 12.97 13.45 -18.68
CA ALA A 545 13.23 14.56 -19.59
C ALA A 545 13.11 14.17 -21.08
N ASP A 546 13.33 12.89 -21.42
CA ASP A 546 13.16 12.36 -22.78
C ASP A 546 11.75 11.79 -23.04
N GLY A 547 10.82 12.05 -22.13
CA GLY A 547 9.45 11.56 -22.12
C GLY A 547 9.33 10.10 -21.65
N SER A 548 10.41 9.41 -21.29
CA SER A 548 10.29 8.02 -20.86
C SER A 548 9.70 7.87 -19.45
N ILE A 549 9.23 6.65 -19.16
CA ILE A 549 8.75 6.26 -17.83
C ILE A 549 9.12 4.82 -17.53
N GLN A 550 9.41 4.56 -16.26
CA GLN A 550 9.65 3.23 -15.71
C GLN A 550 8.52 2.87 -14.76
N LEU A 551 7.93 1.69 -14.96
CA LEU A 551 6.87 1.13 -14.14
C LEU A 551 7.30 -0.22 -13.57
N SER A 552 7.05 -0.43 -12.28
CA SER A 552 7.07 -1.74 -11.64
C SER A 552 5.63 -2.13 -11.33
N ILE A 553 5.13 -3.16 -12.01
CA ILE A 553 3.73 -3.59 -11.94
C ILE A 553 3.67 -4.96 -11.26
N PHE A 554 2.89 -5.04 -10.20
CA PHE A 554 2.59 -6.26 -9.45
C PHE A 554 1.14 -6.63 -9.72
N ALA A 555 0.94 -7.72 -10.44
CA ALA A 555 -0.38 -8.31 -10.65
C ALA A 555 -0.52 -9.53 -9.75
N ASP A 556 -1.63 -9.62 -9.01
CA ASP A 556 -1.95 -10.76 -8.17
C ASP A 556 -3.44 -11.09 -8.27
N HIS A 557 -3.78 -11.90 -9.27
CA HIS A 557 -5.16 -12.22 -9.61
C HIS A 557 -6.01 -10.96 -9.82
N SER A 558 -6.81 -10.57 -8.82
CA SER A 558 -7.65 -9.39 -8.88
C SER A 558 -6.97 -8.08 -8.48
N ILE A 559 -5.71 -8.08 -8.07
CA ILE A 559 -5.00 -6.87 -7.64
C ILE A 559 -3.99 -6.45 -8.70
N VAL A 560 -3.92 -5.14 -8.95
CA VAL A 560 -2.82 -4.52 -9.69
C VAL A 560 -2.27 -3.36 -8.88
N GLU A 561 -0.99 -3.43 -8.50
CA GLU A 561 -0.22 -2.33 -7.92
C GLU A 561 0.88 -1.88 -8.87
N VAL A 562 0.99 -0.59 -9.15
CA VAL A 562 1.94 0.01 -10.07
C VAL A 562 2.76 1.06 -9.33
N PHE A 563 4.08 1.00 -9.48
CA PHE A 563 5.02 1.98 -8.91
C PHE A 563 5.83 2.63 -10.01
N THR A 564 5.86 3.96 -10.06
CA THR A 564 6.72 4.72 -10.98
C THR A 564 8.13 4.86 -10.40
N ALA A 565 9.15 5.07 -11.24
CA ALA A 565 10.49 5.40 -10.74
C ALA A 565 10.52 6.70 -9.92
N ALA A 566 9.63 7.64 -10.21
CA ALA A 566 9.45 8.89 -9.46
C ALA A 566 8.80 8.68 -8.07
N GLY A 567 8.31 7.47 -7.79
CA GLY A 567 7.76 7.09 -6.49
C GLY A 567 6.26 7.31 -6.32
N ASP A 568 5.53 7.56 -7.42
CA ASP A 568 4.07 7.55 -7.43
C ASP A 568 3.58 6.10 -7.45
N ALA A 569 2.43 5.84 -6.82
CA ALA A 569 1.83 4.51 -6.74
C ALA A 569 0.37 4.52 -7.20
N LEU A 570 -0.09 3.42 -7.80
CA LEU A 570 -1.47 3.19 -8.21
C LEU A 570 -1.85 1.75 -7.84
N ALA A 571 -2.84 1.57 -6.96
CA ALA A 571 -3.41 0.28 -6.63
C ALA A 571 -4.89 0.22 -7.00
N THR A 572 -5.31 -0.85 -7.67
CA THR A 572 -6.69 -1.04 -8.11
C THR A 572 -7.06 -2.52 -8.19
N ARG A 573 -8.34 -2.82 -8.43
CA ARG A 573 -8.84 -4.18 -8.55
C ARG A 573 -9.42 -4.47 -9.94
N VAL A 574 -8.94 -5.55 -10.55
CA VAL A 574 -9.33 -6.02 -11.89
C VAL A 574 -9.88 -7.44 -11.79
N TYR A 575 -11.19 -7.62 -11.92
CA TYR A 575 -11.83 -8.94 -11.84
C TYR A 575 -11.99 -9.57 -13.22
N ARG A 576 -11.86 -10.90 -13.30
CA ARG A 576 -11.88 -11.64 -14.57
C ARG A 576 -13.29 -11.87 -15.13
N GLY A 577 -14.34 -11.61 -14.33
CA GLY A 577 -15.75 -11.64 -14.70
C GLY A 577 -16.33 -13.05 -14.78
N SER A 578 -17.48 -13.26 -14.15
CA SER A 578 -18.42 -14.36 -14.36
C SER A 578 -19.77 -13.81 -14.88
N ASP A 579 -20.63 -14.64 -15.49
CA ASP A 579 -21.96 -14.19 -15.96
C ASP A 579 -22.84 -13.64 -14.81
N GLN A 580 -22.58 -14.02 -13.56
CA GLN A 580 -23.21 -13.43 -12.39
C GLN A 580 -22.76 -11.98 -12.12
N ASP A 581 -21.54 -11.60 -12.51
CA ASP A 581 -21.03 -10.23 -12.40
C ASP A 581 -21.70 -9.26 -13.39
N GLN A 582 -22.29 -9.76 -14.48
CA GLN A 582 -23.06 -8.92 -15.41
C GLN A 582 -24.44 -8.56 -14.86
N GLN A 583 -25.12 -9.47 -14.15
CA GLN A 583 -26.41 -9.16 -13.50
C GLN A 583 -26.25 -8.26 -12.26
N ALA A 584 -25.12 -8.35 -11.54
CA ALA A 584 -24.79 -7.42 -10.47
C ALA A 584 -24.44 -6.00 -10.97
N ARG A 585 -24.05 -5.86 -12.24
CA ARG A 585 -23.87 -4.55 -12.91
C ARG A 585 -25.18 -3.91 -13.35
N THR A 586 -26.28 -4.66 -13.42
CA THR A 586 -27.61 -4.20 -13.86
C THR A 586 -28.68 -4.23 -12.78
N GLY A 587 -28.37 -4.69 -11.56
CA GLY A 587 -29.31 -4.70 -10.45
C GLY A 587 -29.54 -3.27 -9.95
N ASP A 588 -30.67 -2.69 -10.33
CA ASP A 588 -31.19 -1.38 -9.91
C ASP A 588 -30.11 -0.39 -9.47
N VAL A 589 -29.38 0.12 -10.46
CA VAL A 589 -28.80 1.46 -10.36
C VAL A 589 -29.99 2.39 -10.11
N LYS A 590 -30.32 2.66 -8.84
CA LYS A 590 -31.10 3.84 -8.51
C LYS A 590 -30.39 4.99 -9.20
N GLU A 591 -31.08 5.62 -10.14
CA GLU A 591 -30.62 6.75 -10.95
C GLU A 591 -29.80 7.73 -10.08
N GLY A 592 -28.46 7.66 -10.18
CA GLY A 592 -27.61 8.37 -9.22
C GLY A 592 -26.11 8.39 -9.55
N LEU A 593 -25.58 7.40 -10.27
CA LEU A 593 -24.20 7.42 -10.75
C LEU A 593 -24.03 8.36 -11.95
N LYS A 594 -24.00 9.67 -11.68
CA LYS A 594 -23.47 10.66 -12.61
C LYS A 594 -21.98 10.83 -12.33
N CYS A 595 -21.15 10.32 -13.24
CA CYS A 595 -19.76 10.75 -13.41
C CYS A 595 -19.76 12.29 -13.56
N PRO A 596 -18.75 13.05 -13.08
CA PRO A 596 -18.63 14.45 -13.43
C PRO A 596 -18.69 14.59 -14.96
N ARG A 597 -19.73 15.26 -15.45
CA ARG A 597 -19.79 15.68 -16.85
C ARG A 597 -18.60 16.60 -17.10
N PHE A 598 -17.60 16.08 -17.78
CA PHE A 598 -16.72 16.92 -18.58
C PHE A 598 -17.59 17.39 -19.75
N ASP A 599 -17.85 18.70 -19.86
CA ASP A 599 -18.59 19.29 -20.98
C ASP A 599 -17.59 20.03 -21.89
N PRO A 600 -16.80 19.31 -22.70
CA PRO A 600 -15.96 19.94 -23.70
C PRO A 600 -16.82 20.38 -24.87
N ASP A 601 -16.68 21.64 -25.27
CA ASP A 601 -17.28 22.24 -26.45
C ASP A 601 -17.36 21.24 -27.63
N PRO A 602 -18.58 20.89 -28.11
CA PRO A 602 -18.78 19.93 -29.20
C PRO A 602 -18.01 20.26 -30.48
N GLN A 603 -17.62 21.53 -30.68
CA GLN A 603 -16.82 21.96 -31.83
C GLN A 603 -15.34 21.59 -31.70
N ILE A 604 -14.81 21.44 -30.47
CA ILE A 604 -13.43 21.00 -30.21
C ILE A 604 -13.30 19.49 -30.45
N CYS A 605 -14.30 18.71 -30.04
CA CYS A 605 -14.31 17.25 -30.24
C CYS A 605 -14.33 16.84 -31.73
N ARG A 606 -15.03 17.60 -32.60
CA ARG A 606 -15.07 17.31 -34.05
C ARG A 606 -13.75 17.57 -34.78
N ARG A 607 -12.89 18.46 -34.27
CA ARG A 607 -11.57 18.73 -34.88
C ARG A 607 -10.49 17.73 -34.47
N LEU A 608 -10.71 16.95 -33.41
CA LEU A 608 -9.74 15.97 -32.89
C LEU A 608 -9.92 14.55 -33.47
N CYS A 609 -10.97 14.28 -34.23
CA CYS A 609 -11.25 12.98 -34.88
C CYS A 609 -10.46 12.72 -36.18
N GLY A 610 -9.28 13.31 -36.34
CA GLY A 610 -8.38 13.04 -37.45
C GLY A 610 -7.26 12.09 -37.05
N ARG A 611 -7.42 10.79 -37.36
CA ARG A 611 -6.34 9.76 -37.44
C ARG A 611 -5.39 9.67 -36.23
N HIS A 612 -5.76 8.91 -35.19
CA HIS A 612 -4.85 8.61 -34.06
C HIS A 612 -4.28 7.19 -34.12
N ILE A 613 -2.99 7.11 -33.79
CA ILE A 613 -2.10 5.96 -33.90
C ILE A 613 -1.90 5.35 -32.47
N TRP A 614 -2.35 4.10 -32.21
CA TRP A 614 -2.45 3.44 -30.88
C TRP A 614 -1.63 2.14 -30.67
N ALA A 615 -0.58 2.17 -29.86
CA ALA A 615 0.31 1.04 -29.64
C ALA A 615 0.00 0.27 -28.33
N LEU A 616 -0.19 -1.07 -28.36
CA LEU A 616 -0.49 -1.89 -27.17
C LEU A 616 0.41 -3.12 -27.04
N ALA A 617 0.64 -3.61 -25.82
CA ALA A 617 1.20 -4.95 -25.59
C ALA A 617 0.19 -5.84 -24.84
N GLU A 618 0.06 -7.10 -25.24
CA GLU A 618 -0.88 -8.07 -24.64
C GLU A 618 -0.14 -9.05 -23.71
N LEU A 619 -0.52 -9.12 -22.44
CA LEU A 619 -0.10 -10.19 -21.54
C LEU A 619 -1.24 -11.23 -21.43
N LEU A 620 -0.93 -12.52 -21.62
CA LEU A 620 -1.88 -13.61 -21.42
C LEU A 620 -1.43 -14.46 -20.26
N LEU A 621 -2.31 -14.81 -19.32
CA LEU A 621 -2.03 -15.66 -18.15
C LEU A 621 -2.38 -17.12 -18.53
N ALA A 622 -1.53 -18.15 -18.34
CA ALA A 622 -1.83 -19.56 -18.70
C ALA A 622 -0.81 -20.63 -18.17
N SER A 623 -1.31 -21.77 -17.70
CA SER A 623 -0.47 -22.94 -17.38
C SER A 623 -0.05 -23.73 -18.64
N ALA A 624 1.08 -24.42 -18.54
CA ALA A 624 1.78 -25.08 -19.65
C ALA A 624 1.14 -26.39 -20.14
N HIS A 625 1.07 -26.57 -21.48
CA HIS A 625 1.76 -27.60 -22.27
C HIS A 625 1.34 -27.45 -23.75
N VAL A 626 2.33 -27.47 -24.67
CA VAL A 626 2.33 -28.00 -26.06
C VAL A 626 3.44 -27.29 -26.89
N ALA A 627 4.09 -28.09 -27.75
CA ALA A 627 5.35 -27.91 -28.49
C ALA A 627 5.37 -26.79 -29.56
N PRO A 628 6.56 -26.39 -30.09
CA PRO A 628 6.71 -25.22 -30.95
C PRO A 628 6.50 -25.54 -32.44
N SER A 629 5.87 -24.61 -33.16
CA SER A 629 5.90 -24.54 -34.63
C SER A 629 6.60 -23.25 -35.05
N PHE A 630 7.58 -23.39 -35.95
CA PHE A 630 8.37 -22.30 -36.53
C PHE A 630 7.55 -21.50 -37.55
N LEU A 631 7.75 -20.18 -37.60
CA LEU A 631 7.51 -19.40 -38.82
C LEU A 631 8.58 -18.32 -38.97
N LEU A 632 9.12 -18.23 -40.18
CA LEU A 632 10.26 -17.41 -40.60
C LEU A 632 9.76 -16.43 -41.67
N VAL A 633 9.87 -15.12 -41.46
CA VAL A 633 9.71 -14.12 -42.54
C VAL A 633 10.71 -12.97 -42.40
N ARG A 634 11.32 -12.62 -43.54
CA ARG A 634 12.42 -11.67 -43.77
C ARG A 634 11.94 -10.21 -43.86
N ARG A 635 12.78 -9.32 -43.32
CA ARG A 635 13.14 -7.91 -43.64
C ARG A 635 12.14 -6.99 -44.38
N ALA A 636 11.85 -5.86 -43.74
CA ALA A 636 11.89 -4.52 -44.33
C ALA A 636 12.44 -3.50 -43.29
N THR A 637 13.02 -2.43 -43.80
CA THR A 637 13.93 -1.45 -43.16
C THR A 637 13.26 -0.41 -42.25
N GLY A 638 13.92 -0.06 -41.13
CA GLY A 638 13.86 1.31 -40.55
C GLY A 638 13.61 1.46 -39.04
N LEU A 639 14.52 2.20 -38.38
CA LEU A 639 14.46 2.85 -37.05
C LEU A 639 14.49 2.00 -35.77
N GLN A 640 15.47 2.33 -34.91
CA GLN A 640 15.74 1.70 -33.61
C GLN A 640 15.04 2.45 -32.47
N LEU A 641 14.35 1.72 -31.58
CA LEU A 641 13.88 2.21 -30.28
C LEU A 641 14.12 1.14 -29.24
N THR A 642 14.71 1.50 -28.10
CA THR A 642 15.18 0.53 -27.11
C THR A 642 14.13 0.30 -26.02
N TRP A 643 13.68 -0.94 -25.84
CA TRP A 643 12.81 -1.35 -24.71
C TRP A 643 13.60 -2.25 -23.77
N LEU A 644 13.30 -2.17 -22.48
CA LEU A 644 13.78 -3.15 -21.51
C LEU A 644 12.59 -3.58 -20.64
N ALA A 645 11.87 -4.62 -21.06
CA ALA A 645 10.91 -5.28 -20.18
C ALA A 645 11.61 -6.49 -19.55
N ARG A 646 11.72 -6.53 -18.22
CA ARG A 646 12.20 -7.72 -17.48
C ARG A 646 10.99 -8.28 -16.73
N PHE A 647 10.55 -9.45 -17.12
CA PHE A 647 9.49 -10.21 -16.48
C PHE A 647 10.15 -11.21 -15.55
N THR A 648 9.77 -11.26 -14.28
CA THR A 648 10.15 -12.36 -13.39
C THR A 648 8.86 -13.05 -12.98
N TRP A 649 8.79 -14.37 -13.18
CA TRP A 649 7.62 -15.14 -12.74
C TRP A 649 7.58 -15.13 -11.23
N LEU A 650 6.42 -15.07 -10.59
CA LEU A 650 6.30 -15.35 -9.15
C LEU A 650 5.71 -16.77 -9.02
N GLU A 651 6.54 -17.80 -9.09
CA GLU A 651 6.09 -19.21 -9.04
C GLU A 651 6.62 -19.89 -7.77
N ARG A 652 5.78 -20.65 -7.07
CA ARG A 652 6.20 -21.39 -5.88
C ARG A 652 6.80 -22.73 -6.28
N ARG A 653 8.05 -23.03 -5.85
CA ARG A 653 8.74 -24.29 -6.17
C ARG A 653 7.88 -25.51 -5.79
N ARG A 654 7.43 -26.28 -6.77
CA ARG A 654 6.96 -27.67 -6.57
C ARG A 654 8.17 -28.54 -6.22
N ARG A 655 8.37 -28.90 -4.95
CA ARG A 655 9.12 -30.13 -4.66
C ARG A 655 8.19 -31.30 -4.98
N ARG A 656 8.48 -32.03 -6.06
CA ARG A 656 7.93 -33.37 -6.26
C ARG A 656 8.44 -34.24 -5.11
N ARG A 657 7.53 -34.94 -4.43
CA ARG A 657 7.89 -36.06 -3.54
C ARG A 657 8.48 -37.18 -4.38
#